data_AF-A0A8H5HWQ3-F1
#
_entry.id   AF-A0A8H5HWQ3-F1
#
_cell.length_a   1.000
_cell.length_b   1.000
_cell.length_c   1.000
_cell.angle_alpha   90.00
_cell.angle_beta   90.00
_cell.angle_gamma   90.00
#
_symmetry.space_group_name_H-M   'P 1'
#
loop_
_entity.id
_entity.type
_entity.pdbx_description
1 polymer ?
#
loop_
_entity_poly.entity_id
_entity_poly.type
_entity_poly.pdbx_seq_one_letter_code
_entity_poly.pdbx_strand_id
1 'polypeptide(L)'
;MTGEGMPKPFAMVLLRLESAFVLVLTLGFPASIATNVVHFPPKSTNLNNLAFVLNGTSAPGIFDTSKTPDEEYGIYNWCNMPHVRKREYKTPSSDFRLKYIEVIQRHHKRTPYNTNTFFKEDISWDCNEAGPIYYGKGPDGVASDPTVVQWSAYTDSNNPFTNTVGPGFVGSNCAFPQITTEGLSDAFTHGTDLRSVYASRLGLSTRLDPSTFKVRVTDNQITSQVAGALLHGLFPDSSQATALIQINDVFDSLQPTYSCPSANSLFSQYTTDSSNWTEHLTAAKSLYQNLDKVSGIVTQDSAGWHTSFDHYYDNMSAKQCHSKSLPCSVNDTSLCISQAQANTVYRLGNYEYSYYYRDAPQSTLYSALHYGAWVLELAGHLRQQMEGKTQVRYFHNIAHDGSMAPLLGILQVAEMVWPGMGSEVIFELYEKNGVANSDSSNFFLRVLWGGQPIQTSLPLGKNKNGVLDMIPVEDFFGYVNATIGTGSDLSSTPGTPDMGSGNTVTVTTPDGMDSNSGSTTPGTPEMGSGSSTDGIGCGNTVAVTTPDGMDSDSGSTTPDMGSGSTTDGDGSTDGDGSDSGSNSGSGSDTDGDGSDSGYNSGSGSGTDGDGSDSGYNSGSGSGTDGDGSDSGSNSGSGSSTDGDGSDSGSNSGSGSDTDSSDSGSGHYDPTCDCIIGELTRMFD
;
A
#
# COMPACT_ATOMS: atom_id res chain seq x y z
N MET A 1 -31.59 -50.14 -57.95
CA MET A 1 -31.29 -50.55 -59.35
C MET A 1 -30.08 -49.75 -59.83
N THR A 2 -29.46 -50.17 -60.92
CA THR A 2 -28.40 -49.50 -61.71
C THR A 2 -28.45 -47.96 -61.73
N GLY A 3 -27.34 -47.21 -61.75
CA GLY A 3 -25.92 -47.60 -61.74
C GLY A 3 -25.02 -46.53 -62.42
N GLU A 4 -23.70 -46.60 -62.19
CA GLU A 4 -22.63 -45.88 -62.91
C GLU A 4 -22.59 -44.33 -62.81
N GLY A 5 -21.45 -43.63 -62.92
CA GLY A 5 -20.05 -44.10 -62.99
C GLY A 5 -19.04 -42.92 -63.09
N MET A 6 -17.81 -43.10 -62.59
CA MET A 6 -16.67 -42.20 -62.86
C MET A 6 -15.96 -42.59 -64.18
N PRO A 7 -15.22 -41.66 -64.81
CA PRO A 7 -13.76 -41.86 -64.83
C PRO A 7 -12.90 -40.57 -64.74
N LYS A 8 -11.61 -40.76 -64.43
CA LYS A 8 -10.48 -39.80 -64.60
C LYS A 8 -9.73 -40.15 -65.92
N PRO A 9 -8.51 -39.66 -66.29
CA PRO A 9 -7.63 -38.60 -65.74
C PRO A 9 -7.04 -37.64 -66.83
N PHE A 10 -5.80 -37.15 -66.64
CA PHE A 10 -4.96 -36.26 -67.49
C PHE A 10 -5.29 -34.74 -67.42
N ALA A 11 -4.35 -33.79 -67.54
CA ALA A 11 -2.89 -33.87 -67.79
C ALA A 11 -2.08 -32.83 -66.96
N MET A 12 -0.75 -32.89 -67.05
CA MET A 12 0.24 -32.11 -66.30
C MET A 12 0.73 -30.88 -67.09
N VAL A 13 0.89 -29.72 -66.43
CA VAL A 13 1.64 -28.56 -66.98
C VAL A 13 2.55 -28.00 -65.87
N LEU A 14 3.86 -27.93 -66.14
CA LEU A 14 4.81 -27.16 -65.35
C LEU A 14 4.94 -25.75 -65.92
N LEU A 15 4.99 -24.75 -65.04
CA LEU A 15 5.62 -23.46 -65.33
C LEU A 15 6.55 -23.10 -64.17
N ARG A 16 7.72 -22.54 -64.50
CA ARG A 16 8.72 -22.12 -63.52
C ARG A 16 8.37 -20.74 -62.97
N LEU A 17 8.72 -20.50 -61.71
CA LEU A 17 8.90 -19.17 -61.15
C LEU A 17 10.35 -19.05 -60.68
N GLU A 18 11.00 -17.93 -60.99
CA GLU A 18 12.38 -17.64 -60.64
C GLU A 18 12.45 -16.80 -59.36
N SER A 19 13.55 -16.92 -58.61
CA SER A 19 13.69 -16.33 -57.28
C SER A 19 13.79 -14.80 -57.33
N ALA A 20 12.77 -14.10 -56.82
CA ALA A 20 12.87 -12.69 -56.46
C ALA A 20 13.42 -12.55 -55.03
N PHE A 21 14.53 -11.83 -54.86
CA PHE A 21 15.11 -11.54 -53.56
C PHE A 21 14.27 -10.47 -52.86
N VAL A 22 13.44 -10.87 -51.88
CA VAL A 22 12.71 -9.91 -51.04
C VAL A 22 13.69 -9.34 -50.02
N LEU A 23 14.09 -8.07 -50.21
CA LEU A 23 14.78 -7.30 -49.20
C LEU A 23 13.79 -7.03 -48.05
N VAL A 24 13.85 -7.86 -47.01
CA VAL A 24 13.13 -7.58 -45.76
C VAL A 24 13.74 -6.31 -45.16
N LEU A 25 12.99 -5.21 -45.21
CA LEU A 25 13.26 -4.08 -44.32
C LEU A 25 13.02 -4.59 -42.90
N THR A 26 14.10 -4.82 -42.16
CA THR A 26 14.03 -4.84 -40.70
C THR A 26 13.62 -3.44 -40.27
N LEU A 27 12.33 -3.26 -40.03
CA LEU A 27 11.85 -2.16 -39.19
C LEU A 27 12.60 -2.28 -37.87
N GLY A 28 13.55 -1.37 -37.66
CA GLY A 28 14.23 -1.26 -36.38
C GLY A 28 13.18 -0.84 -35.37
N PHE A 29 12.72 -1.79 -34.56
CA PHE A 29 12.12 -1.47 -33.28
C PHE A 29 13.08 -0.49 -32.59
N PRO A 30 12.61 0.65 -32.04
CA PRO A 30 13.46 1.45 -31.19
C PRO A 30 13.97 0.52 -30.09
N ALA A 31 15.28 0.37 -29.98
CA ALA A 31 15.86 -0.43 -28.92
C ALA A 31 15.38 0.18 -27.61
N SER A 32 14.56 -0.56 -26.86
CA SER A 32 14.02 -0.11 -25.58
C SER A 32 15.22 0.37 -24.76
N ILE A 33 15.27 1.68 -24.49
CA ILE A 33 16.37 2.24 -23.72
C ILE A 33 16.21 1.65 -22.33
N ALA A 34 17.06 0.68 -21.99
CA ALA A 34 17.15 0.17 -20.64
C ALA A 34 17.51 1.36 -19.75
N THR A 35 16.50 1.90 -19.08
CA THR A 35 16.63 3.01 -18.15
C THR A 35 17.49 2.50 -17.01
N ASN A 36 18.77 2.85 -17.04
CA ASN A 36 19.70 2.60 -15.94
C ASN A 36 19.30 3.55 -14.79
N VAL A 37 18.20 3.20 -14.11
CA VAL A 37 17.62 3.95 -13.00
C VAL A 37 18.70 4.10 -11.93
N VAL A 38 19.15 5.34 -11.73
CA VAL A 38 20.28 5.60 -10.83
C VAL A 38 19.78 5.51 -9.39
N HIS A 39 20.13 4.39 -8.77
CA HIS A 39 19.91 4.16 -7.36
C HIS A 39 20.94 4.93 -6.51
N PHE A 40 20.45 5.84 -5.66
CA PHE A 40 21.19 6.53 -4.62
C PHE A 40 20.79 5.90 -3.28
N PRO A 41 21.68 5.17 -2.59
CA PRO A 41 21.35 4.49 -1.33
C PRO A 41 20.80 5.42 -0.23
N PRO A 42 19.97 4.91 0.69
CA PRO A 42 19.56 5.65 1.88
C PRO A 42 20.76 5.89 2.83
N LYS A 43 20.55 6.69 3.87
CA LYS A 43 21.51 6.81 4.97
C LYS A 43 21.56 5.49 5.74
N SER A 44 22.76 5.10 6.17
CA SER A 44 22.91 4.11 7.24
C SER A 44 22.45 4.72 8.57
N THR A 45 21.42 4.15 9.18
CA THR A 45 20.81 4.58 10.44
C THR A 45 20.49 3.36 11.31
N ASN A 46 19.73 3.55 12.39
CA ASN A 46 19.22 2.45 13.20
C ASN A 46 18.07 1.67 12.52
N LEU A 47 17.47 2.20 11.44
CA LEU A 47 16.35 1.56 10.74
C LEU A 47 16.82 0.39 9.86
N ASN A 48 17.94 0.58 9.15
CA ASN A 48 18.58 -0.40 8.26
C ASN A 48 19.83 -1.06 8.88
N ASN A 49 19.99 -1.04 10.20
CA ASN A 49 21.07 -1.71 10.92
C ASN A 49 20.55 -2.97 11.63
N LEU A 50 20.76 -4.15 11.04
CA LEU A 50 20.23 -5.41 11.56
C LEU A 50 20.65 -5.70 13.02
N ALA A 51 21.87 -5.33 13.41
CA ALA A 51 22.34 -5.53 14.78
C ALA A 51 21.58 -4.66 15.80
N PHE A 52 21.25 -3.41 15.46
CA PHE A 52 20.36 -2.58 16.28
C PHE A 52 18.89 -3.06 16.22
N VAL A 53 18.41 -3.43 15.04
CA VAL A 53 17.04 -3.91 14.82
C VAL A 53 16.75 -5.13 15.69
N LEU A 54 17.68 -6.08 15.82
CA LEU A 54 17.52 -7.25 16.68
C LEU A 54 17.71 -6.93 18.18
N ASN A 55 18.73 -6.14 18.55
CA ASN A 55 19.17 -5.98 19.96
C ASN A 55 18.69 -4.69 20.66
N GLY A 56 17.98 -3.80 19.95
CA GLY A 56 17.41 -2.57 20.50
C GLY A 56 16.31 -2.83 21.54
N THR A 57 16.09 -1.87 22.44
CA THR A 57 15.08 -2.00 23.52
C THR A 57 13.77 -1.26 23.22
N SER A 58 13.84 -0.11 22.54
CA SER A 58 12.66 0.70 22.19
C SER A 58 11.98 0.24 20.90
N ALA A 59 10.72 0.67 20.72
CA ALA A 59 10.12 0.79 19.40
C ALA A 59 10.87 1.83 18.55
N PRO A 60 10.71 1.86 17.22
CA PRO A 60 11.30 2.90 16.36
C PRO A 60 10.56 4.25 16.40
N GLY A 61 9.44 4.34 17.11
CA GLY A 61 8.62 5.56 17.25
C GLY A 61 7.48 5.36 18.26
N ILE A 62 6.42 6.18 18.17
CA ILE A 62 5.18 6.01 18.94
C ILE A 62 4.30 4.93 18.26
N PHE A 63 3.80 3.98 19.06
CA PHE A 63 2.97 2.84 18.61
C PHE A 63 1.72 2.61 19.48
N ASP A 64 1.50 3.45 20.50
CA ASP A 64 0.45 3.33 21.52
C ASP A 64 -0.56 4.48 21.53
N THR A 65 -0.31 5.59 20.81
CA THR A 65 -1.23 6.74 20.75
C THR A 65 -1.10 7.60 19.49
N SER A 66 -2.21 8.15 19.01
CA SER A 66 -2.25 9.17 17.94
C SER A 66 -1.74 10.55 18.37
N LYS A 67 -1.34 10.73 19.64
CA LYS A 67 -0.99 12.02 20.24
C LYS A 67 0.52 12.17 20.45
N THR A 68 1.21 12.74 19.47
CA THR A 68 2.59 13.21 19.64
C THR A 68 2.60 14.55 20.41
N PRO A 69 3.41 14.72 21.47
CA PRO A 69 3.56 15.99 22.18
C PRO A 69 3.99 17.16 21.28
N ASP A 70 3.59 18.38 21.63
CA ASP A 70 3.74 19.55 20.76
C ASP A 70 5.20 20.03 20.66
N GLU A 71 6.02 19.69 21.65
CA GLU A 71 7.49 19.82 21.71
C GLU A 71 8.25 18.71 20.97
N GLU A 72 7.61 17.57 20.69
CA GLU A 72 8.19 16.39 20.01
C GLU A 72 7.65 16.20 18.59
N TYR A 73 6.71 17.03 18.13
CA TYR A 73 6.04 16.88 16.85
C TYR A 73 7.02 16.85 15.67
N GLY A 74 6.94 15.79 14.86
CA GLY A 74 7.89 15.46 13.81
C GLY A 74 8.65 14.14 14.04
N ILE A 75 8.62 13.56 15.24
CA ILE A 75 9.06 12.17 15.45
C ILE A 75 8.10 11.18 14.77
N TYR A 76 8.62 10.00 14.41
CA TYR A 76 7.84 8.91 13.84
C TYR A 76 6.76 8.45 14.83
N ASN A 77 5.50 8.52 14.40
CA ASN A 77 4.34 7.99 15.10
C ASN A 77 3.56 7.13 14.12
N TRP A 78 3.52 5.82 14.37
CA TRP A 78 2.83 4.87 13.50
C TRP A 78 1.31 5.03 13.52
N CYS A 79 0.76 5.44 14.66
CA CYS A 79 -0.68 5.58 14.90
C CYS A 79 -1.30 6.83 14.25
N ASN A 80 -0.53 7.91 14.16
CA ASN A 80 -0.91 9.14 13.48
C ASN A 80 0.37 9.87 13.10
N MET A 81 0.80 9.70 11.85
CA MET A 81 2.05 10.27 11.36
C MET A 81 2.03 11.79 11.44
N PRO A 82 3.19 12.45 11.67
CA PRO A 82 3.31 13.88 11.44
C PRO A 82 2.79 14.25 10.06
N HIS A 83 2.11 15.39 9.97
CA HIS A 83 1.53 15.92 8.75
C HIS A 83 1.53 17.45 8.81
N VAL A 84 1.13 18.10 7.73
CA VAL A 84 1.23 19.54 7.61
C VAL A 84 0.21 20.25 8.51
N ARG A 85 0.71 20.94 9.53
CA ARG A 85 -0.11 21.78 10.43
C ARG A 85 0.49 23.15 10.62
N LYS A 86 -0.34 24.13 10.97
CA LYS A 86 -0.01 25.57 10.96
C LYS A 86 1.14 25.99 11.89
N ARG A 87 1.45 25.19 12.91
CA ARG A 87 2.49 25.47 13.91
C ARG A 87 3.91 25.26 13.35
N GLU A 88 4.15 24.15 12.64
CA GLU A 88 5.45 23.79 12.07
C GLU A 88 5.60 24.16 10.58
N TYR A 89 4.52 24.60 9.92
CA TYR A 89 4.55 24.97 8.50
C TYR A 89 5.39 26.22 8.21
N LYS A 90 6.63 25.99 7.77
CA LYS A 90 7.53 27.01 7.22
C LYS A 90 6.97 27.50 5.89
N THR A 91 6.54 28.76 5.84
CA THR A 91 6.03 29.40 4.61
C THR A 91 7.21 29.90 3.75
N PRO A 92 7.27 29.60 2.44
CA PRO A 92 8.31 30.14 1.54
C PRO A 92 8.27 31.68 1.39
N SER A 93 9.28 32.24 0.72
CA SER A 93 9.37 33.70 0.52
C SER A 93 8.15 34.26 -0.23
N SER A 94 7.76 35.49 0.10
CA SER A 94 6.74 36.28 -0.62
C SER A 94 7.09 36.57 -2.08
N ASP A 95 8.32 36.30 -2.51
CA ASP A 95 8.73 36.30 -3.93
C ASP A 95 8.04 35.19 -4.74
N PHE A 96 7.39 34.23 -4.09
CA PHE A 96 6.68 33.11 -4.71
C PHE A 96 5.20 33.07 -4.29
N ARG A 97 4.37 32.59 -5.20
CA ARG A 97 2.94 32.33 -4.99
C ARG A 97 2.68 30.83 -5.14
N LEU A 98 2.06 30.22 -4.13
CA LEU A 98 1.54 28.86 -4.24
C LEU A 98 0.41 28.85 -5.30
N LYS A 99 0.50 27.97 -6.29
CA LYS A 99 -0.48 27.82 -7.37
C LYS A 99 -1.36 26.59 -7.21
N TYR A 100 -0.74 25.48 -6.81
CA TYR A 100 -1.37 24.17 -6.75
C TYR A 100 -0.72 23.32 -5.66
N ILE A 101 -1.51 22.43 -5.05
CA ILE A 101 -0.97 21.28 -4.32
C ILE A 101 -1.59 19.98 -4.83
N GLU A 102 -0.78 18.94 -4.94
CA GLU A 102 -1.23 17.56 -5.02
C GLU A 102 -0.79 16.82 -3.75
N VAL A 103 -1.75 16.33 -2.98
CA VAL A 103 -1.52 15.53 -1.78
C VAL A 103 -1.81 14.07 -2.11
N ILE A 104 -0.99 13.17 -1.59
CA ILE A 104 -1.33 11.76 -1.43
C ILE A 104 -1.10 11.37 0.03
N GLN A 105 -2.06 10.67 0.62
CA GLN A 105 -1.97 10.15 1.98
C GLN A 105 -2.30 8.66 2.05
N ARG A 106 -1.75 7.96 3.06
CA ARG A 106 -2.29 6.69 3.53
C ARG A 106 -3.63 6.90 4.25
N HIS A 107 -4.48 5.89 4.26
CA HIS A 107 -5.60 5.78 5.19
C HIS A 107 -5.16 5.99 6.66
N HIS A 108 -6.10 6.37 7.53
CA HIS A 108 -5.89 6.50 8.98
C HIS A 108 -6.09 5.16 9.71
N LYS A 109 -6.08 5.18 11.05
CA LYS A 109 -6.15 3.99 11.91
C LYS A 109 -7.33 3.07 11.55
N ARG A 110 -7.01 1.79 11.47
CA ARG A 110 -7.94 0.68 11.22
C ARG A 110 -7.70 -0.47 12.19
N THR A 111 -8.63 -1.43 12.19
CA THR A 111 -8.36 -2.80 12.64
C THR A 111 -7.20 -3.41 11.81
N PRO A 112 -6.56 -4.50 12.27
CA PRO A 112 -5.67 -5.27 11.40
C PRO A 112 -6.42 -5.87 10.20
N TYR A 113 -5.69 -6.38 9.21
CA TYR A 113 -6.22 -7.22 8.14
C TYR A 113 -6.70 -8.58 8.67
N ASN A 114 -7.67 -9.19 7.97
CA ASN A 114 -8.20 -10.53 8.26
C ASN A 114 -7.10 -11.61 8.21
N THR A 115 -6.31 -11.63 7.13
CA THR A 115 -5.12 -12.46 6.91
C THR A 115 -4.08 -12.33 8.04
N ASN A 116 -4.01 -11.14 8.65
CA ASN A 116 -3.06 -10.78 9.68
C ASN A 116 -3.64 -10.99 11.10
N THR A 117 -4.71 -11.78 11.25
CA THR A 117 -5.24 -12.21 12.55
C THR A 117 -4.69 -13.58 12.96
N PHE A 118 -4.54 -13.81 14.27
CA PHE A 118 -4.29 -15.17 14.75
C PHE A 118 -5.57 -16.02 14.58
N PHE A 119 -5.42 -17.34 14.36
CA PHE A 119 -6.55 -18.27 14.12
C PHE A 119 -7.70 -18.08 15.12
N LYS A 120 -7.35 -17.84 16.39
CA LYS A 120 -8.25 -17.28 17.39
C LYS A 120 -7.50 -16.24 18.20
N GLU A 121 -8.12 -15.09 18.38
CA GLU A 121 -7.61 -13.96 19.16
C GLU A 121 -8.12 -13.99 20.61
N ASP A 122 -7.37 -13.41 21.53
CA ASP A 122 -7.65 -13.37 22.98
C ASP A 122 -8.45 -12.14 23.43
N ILE A 123 -8.57 -11.15 22.55
CA ILE A 123 -9.27 -9.87 22.77
C ILE A 123 -10.44 -9.68 21.78
N SER A 124 -11.29 -8.68 22.03
CA SER A 124 -12.34 -8.26 21.11
C SER A 124 -12.02 -6.95 20.38
N TRP A 125 -12.66 -6.75 19.23
CA TRP A 125 -12.88 -5.43 18.64
C TRP A 125 -14.36 -5.08 18.67
N ASP A 126 -14.63 -3.78 18.72
CA ASP A 126 -15.95 -3.21 18.54
C ASP A 126 -15.81 -2.04 17.56
N CYS A 127 -16.67 -2.04 16.53
CA CYS A 127 -16.80 -1.02 15.50
C CYS A 127 -18.23 -0.46 15.40
N ASN A 128 -18.99 -0.53 16.50
CA ASN A 128 -20.23 0.23 16.68
C ASN A 128 -20.03 1.70 16.26
N GLU A 129 -20.98 2.24 15.48
CA GLU A 129 -20.94 3.60 14.92
C GLU A 129 -19.74 3.94 14.00
N ALA A 130 -18.81 3.00 13.75
CA ALA A 130 -17.67 3.13 12.83
C ALA A 130 -17.84 2.33 11.52
N GLY A 131 -18.99 1.66 11.34
CA GLY A 131 -19.27 0.81 10.19
C GLY A 131 -19.28 1.58 8.85
N PRO A 132 -18.86 0.95 7.74
CA PRO A 132 -19.03 1.53 6.42
C PRO A 132 -20.52 1.60 6.03
N ILE A 133 -20.88 2.62 5.25
CA ILE A 133 -22.27 3.00 4.93
C ILE A 133 -22.54 2.78 3.44
N TYR A 134 -23.64 2.10 3.10
CA TYR A 134 -23.99 1.71 1.73
C TYR A 134 -25.42 2.05 1.34
N TYR A 135 -25.55 2.98 0.39
CA TYR A 135 -26.78 3.23 -0.34
C TYR A 135 -26.45 3.92 -1.67
N GLY A 136 -27.34 3.80 -2.66
CA GLY A 136 -27.33 4.71 -3.80
C GLY A 136 -27.90 6.07 -3.40
N LYS A 137 -27.22 7.16 -3.77
CA LYS A 137 -27.72 8.54 -3.60
C LYS A 137 -27.84 9.22 -4.96
N GLY A 138 -29.02 9.77 -5.23
CA GLY A 138 -29.36 10.52 -6.44
C GLY A 138 -29.50 12.03 -6.18
N PRO A 139 -29.70 12.84 -7.23
CA PRO A 139 -29.87 14.29 -7.10
C PRO A 139 -31.26 14.68 -6.57
N ASP A 140 -32.28 13.84 -6.76
CA ASP A 140 -33.68 14.16 -6.55
C ASP A 140 -34.51 12.96 -6.04
N GLY A 141 -35.79 13.23 -5.74
CA GLY A 141 -36.77 12.22 -5.29
C GLY A 141 -36.32 11.45 -4.04
N VAL A 142 -36.80 10.20 -3.93
CA VAL A 142 -36.46 9.28 -2.81
C VAL A 142 -34.98 8.90 -2.76
N ALA A 143 -34.22 9.14 -3.83
CA ALA A 143 -32.78 8.88 -3.87
C ALA A 143 -31.96 10.05 -3.29
N SER A 144 -32.55 11.23 -3.11
CA SER A 144 -31.84 12.40 -2.54
C SER A 144 -31.61 12.29 -1.03
N ASP A 145 -32.49 11.60 -0.31
CA ASP A 145 -32.41 11.35 1.15
C ASP A 145 -32.75 9.88 1.47
N PRO A 146 -31.86 8.92 1.11
CA PRO A 146 -32.10 7.50 1.35
C PRO A 146 -31.86 7.12 2.82
N THR A 147 -32.54 6.09 3.29
CA THR A 147 -32.27 5.49 4.61
C THR A 147 -30.81 5.05 4.72
N VAL A 148 -30.11 5.55 5.73
CA VAL A 148 -28.71 5.19 6.00
C VAL A 148 -28.63 3.73 6.44
N VAL A 149 -28.04 2.88 5.60
CA VAL A 149 -27.70 1.50 5.93
C VAL A 149 -26.21 1.43 6.24
N GLN A 150 -25.87 1.21 7.51
CA GLN A 150 -24.51 0.92 7.96
C GLN A 150 -24.33 -0.61 8.03
N TRP A 151 -23.20 -1.11 7.56
CA TRP A 151 -22.85 -2.52 7.74
C TRP A 151 -22.30 -2.79 9.14
N SER A 152 -22.63 -3.98 9.65
CA SER A 152 -22.08 -4.59 10.85
C SER A 152 -21.74 -6.03 10.48
N ALA A 153 -20.49 -6.46 10.69
CA ALA A 153 -20.12 -7.84 10.48
C ALA A 153 -20.77 -8.73 11.55
N TYR A 154 -20.92 -10.02 11.23
CA TYR A 154 -21.29 -11.05 12.20
C TYR A 154 -20.74 -12.40 11.73
N THR A 155 -20.61 -13.34 12.67
CA THR A 155 -20.33 -14.75 12.38
C THR A 155 -21.39 -15.62 13.05
N ASP A 156 -21.82 -16.69 12.38
CA ASP A 156 -22.77 -17.66 12.90
C ASP A 156 -22.04 -18.98 13.18
N SER A 157 -22.02 -19.42 14.44
CA SER A 157 -21.37 -20.66 14.87
C SER A 157 -21.99 -21.93 14.25
N ASN A 158 -23.17 -21.84 13.63
CA ASN A 158 -23.80 -22.93 12.89
C ASN A 158 -23.28 -23.07 11.45
N ASN A 159 -22.60 -22.05 10.91
CA ASN A 159 -21.94 -22.13 9.61
C ASN A 159 -20.65 -22.95 9.74
N PRO A 160 -20.52 -24.12 9.09
CA PRO A 160 -19.36 -25.00 9.27
C PRO A 160 -18.03 -24.34 8.86
N PHE A 161 -18.06 -23.32 8.01
CA PHE A 161 -16.87 -22.62 7.51
C PHE A 161 -16.27 -21.59 8.49
N THR A 162 -16.99 -21.14 9.54
CA THR A 162 -16.40 -20.20 10.53
C THR A 162 -15.25 -20.81 11.33
N ASN A 163 -15.15 -22.14 11.35
CA ASN A 163 -14.07 -22.86 12.01
C ASN A 163 -12.92 -23.22 11.04
N THR A 164 -13.08 -23.08 9.72
CA THR A 164 -12.06 -23.45 8.72
C THR A 164 -11.11 -22.30 8.37
N VAL A 165 -11.55 -21.05 8.54
CA VAL A 165 -10.71 -19.84 8.37
C VAL A 165 -10.22 -19.27 9.71
N GLY A 166 -10.56 -19.93 10.82
CA GLY A 166 -10.36 -19.44 12.18
C GLY A 166 -11.47 -18.47 12.63
N PRO A 167 -11.91 -18.53 13.91
CA PRO A 167 -12.87 -17.57 14.44
C PRO A 167 -12.30 -16.16 14.67
N GLY A 168 -10.97 -15.98 14.57
CA GLY A 168 -10.30 -14.68 14.69
C GLY A 168 -10.69 -13.93 15.96
N PHE A 169 -11.14 -12.68 15.81
CA PHE A 169 -11.72 -11.88 16.89
C PHE A 169 -13.18 -12.30 17.18
N VAL A 170 -13.33 -13.28 18.06
CA VAL A 170 -14.63 -13.84 18.47
C VAL A 170 -15.61 -12.76 18.92
N GLY A 171 -16.79 -12.71 18.29
CA GLY A 171 -17.86 -11.76 18.64
C GLY A 171 -17.64 -10.32 18.15
N SER A 172 -16.62 -10.07 17.32
CA SER A 172 -16.43 -8.77 16.66
C SER A 172 -17.56 -8.46 15.67
N ASN A 173 -17.95 -7.19 15.60
CA ASN A 173 -18.85 -6.61 14.60
C ASN A 173 -18.09 -5.83 13.49
N CYS A 174 -16.76 -5.83 13.51
CA CYS A 174 -15.91 -5.17 12.51
C CYS A 174 -15.74 -6.01 11.24
N ALA A 175 -15.82 -5.39 10.07
CA ALA A 175 -15.44 -5.99 8.78
C ALA A 175 -13.94 -5.75 8.52
N PHE A 176 -13.07 -6.63 9.02
CA PHE A 176 -11.61 -6.48 8.94
C PHE A 176 -11.10 -6.49 7.49
N PRO A 177 -10.34 -5.48 7.00
CA PRO A 177 -9.91 -4.25 7.68
C PRO A 177 -11.00 -3.17 7.72
N GLN A 178 -11.20 -2.52 8.88
CA GLN A 178 -12.15 -1.41 9.01
C GLN A 178 -11.51 -0.18 9.67
N ILE A 179 -11.82 1.02 9.16
CA ILE A 179 -11.50 2.27 9.86
C ILE A 179 -12.27 2.34 11.18
N THR A 180 -11.61 2.81 12.24
CA THR A 180 -12.20 2.98 13.58
C THR A 180 -12.65 4.42 13.83
N THR A 181 -13.48 4.65 14.84
CA THR A 181 -13.89 6.01 15.28
C THR A 181 -12.70 6.91 15.59
N GLU A 182 -11.59 6.35 16.10
CA GLU A 182 -10.34 7.07 16.29
C GLU A 182 -9.67 7.42 14.96
N GLY A 183 -9.62 6.49 14.00
CA GLY A 183 -9.11 6.77 12.64
C GLY A 183 -9.93 7.84 11.90
N LEU A 184 -11.25 7.89 12.10
CA LEU A 184 -12.09 9.00 11.61
C LEU A 184 -11.75 10.33 12.31
N SER A 185 -11.46 10.29 13.62
CA SER A 185 -11.10 11.48 14.40
C SER A 185 -9.74 12.06 13.99
N ASP A 186 -8.76 11.19 13.76
CA ASP A 186 -7.43 11.56 13.26
C ASP A 186 -7.53 12.10 11.81
N ALA A 187 -8.33 11.47 10.94
CA ALA A 187 -8.61 11.93 9.58
C ALA A 187 -9.30 13.31 9.52
N PHE A 188 -10.30 13.55 10.38
CA PHE A 188 -10.91 14.88 10.52
C PHE A 188 -9.88 15.94 10.95
N THR A 189 -9.05 15.61 11.94
CA THR A 189 -8.00 16.50 12.46
C THR A 189 -7.02 16.88 11.35
N HIS A 190 -6.49 15.89 10.62
CA HIS A 190 -5.62 16.09 9.46
C HIS A 190 -6.30 17.01 8.41
N GLY A 191 -7.60 16.80 8.12
CA GLY A 191 -8.39 17.70 7.26
C GLY A 191 -8.45 19.15 7.75
N THR A 192 -8.63 19.38 9.06
CA THR A 192 -8.62 20.74 9.63
C THR A 192 -7.23 21.38 9.60
N ASP A 193 -6.16 20.61 9.76
CA ASP A 193 -4.79 21.12 9.73
C ASP A 193 -4.35 21.48 8.30
N LEU A 194 -4.66 20.64 7.31
CA LEU A 194 -4.55 20.97 5.87
C LEU A 194 -5.32 22.26 5.54
N ARG A 195 -6.54 22.41 6.06
CA ARG A 195 -7.34 23.65 5.89
C ARG A 195 -6.62 24.86 6.49
N SER A 196 -6.06 24.71 7.69
CA SER A 196 -5.40 25.78 8.45
C SER A 196 -4.15 26.34 7.73
N VAL A 197 -3.49 25.50 6.92
CA VAL A 197 -2.31 25.84 6.12
C VAL A 197 -2.70 26.38 4.75
N TYR A 198 -3.59 25.70 4.01
CA TYR A 198 -3.76 25.95 2.57
C TYR A 198 -4.98 26.76 2.16
N ALA A 199 -6.08 26.77 2.94
CA ALA A 199 -7.33 27.36 2.46
C ALA A 199 -7.19 28.85 2.09
N SER A 200 -6.46 29.62 2.90
CA SER A 200 -6.18 31.04 2.62
C SER A 200 -5.10 31.28 1.56
N ARG A 201 -4.24 30.30 1.27
CA ARG A 201 -3.14 30.41 0.28
C ARG A 201 -3.62 30.13 -1.13
N LEU A 202 -4.43 29.07 -1.27
CA LEU A 202 -5.04 28.68 -2.53
C LEU A 202 -6.35 29.44 -2.79
N GLY A 203 -7.00 29.98 -1.76
CA GLY A 203 -8.28 30.69 -1.89
C GLY A 203 -9.48 29.74 -1.96
N LEU A 204 -9.48 28.71 -1.09
CA LEU A 204 -10.54 27.71 -0.97
C LEU A 204 -11.64 28.21 -0.02
N SER A 205 -12.90 27.95 -0.36
CA SER A 205 -14.04 28.35 0.47
C SER A 205 -14.26 27.39 1.67
N THR A 206 -15.27 27.61 2.50
CA THR A 206 -15.75 26.62 3.49
C THR A 206 -16.54 25.48 2.86
N ARG A 207 -17.09 25.69 1.66
CA ARG A 207 -17.74 24.67 0.81
C ARG A 207 -16.75 24.13 -0.23
N LEU A 208 -16.86 22.84 -0.50
CA LEU A 208 -16.14 22.16 -1.58
C LEU A 208 -16.64 22.68 -2.94
N ASP A 209 -15.70 23.02 -3.81
CA ASP A 209 -15.95 23.48 -5.18
C ASP A 209 -15.27 22.51 -6.17
N PRO A 210 -16.04 21.67 -6.90
CA PRO A 210 -15.47 20.68 -7.83
C PRO A 210 -14.72 21.27 -9.03
N SER A 211 -14.77 22.59 -9.26
CA SER A 211 -13.97 23.25 -10.30
C SER A 211 -12.55 23.58 -9.83
N THR A 212 -12.36 23.82 -8.52
CA THR A 212 -11.06 24.17 -7.95
C THR A 212 -10.50 23.19 -6.91
N PHE A 213 -11.25 22.15 -6.52
CA PHE A 213 -10.80 21.03 -5.70
C PHE A 213 -11.15 19.69 -6.35
N LYS A 214 -10.27 18.68 -6.20
CA LYS A 214 -10.52 17.27 -6.55
C LYS A 214 -10.10 16.37 -5.38
N VAL A 215 -10.83 15.28 -5.20
CA VAL A 215 -10.44 14.17 -4.33
C VAL A 215 -10.53 12.86 -5.10
N ARG A 216 -9.54 11.98 -4.94
CA ARG A 216 -9.53 10.60 -5.42
C ARG A 216 -9.30 9.66 -4.26
N VAL A 217 -9.95 8.51 -4.33
CA VAL A 217 -9.81 7.38 -3.41
C VAL A 217 -9.53 6.13 -4.22
N THR A 218 -9.06 5.08 -3.56
CA THR A 218 -9.00 3.72 -4.16
C THR A 218 -10.40 3.10 -4.14
N ASP A 219 -10.59 1.96 -4.80
CA ASP A 219 -11.85 1.22 -4.70
C ASP A 219 -12.03 0.55 -3.32
N ASN A 220 -10.93 0.33 -2.58
CA ASN A 220 -10.95 -0.11 -1.20
C ASN A 220 -11.65 0.92 -0.28
N GLN A 221 -12.71 0.43 0.35
CA GLN A 221 -13.71 1.19 1.12
C GLN A 221 -13.11 2.03 2.26
N ILE A 222 -11.98 1.60 2.84
CA ILE A 222 -11.32 2.32 3.95
C ILE A 222 -10.83 3.72 3.54
N THR A 223 -10.40 3.91 2.29
CA THR A 223 -9.94 5.23 1.81
C THR A 223 -11.11 6.19 1.62
N SER A 224 -12.29 5.67 1.25
CA SER A 224 -13.55 6.42 1.19
C SER A 224 -14.07 6.82 2.57
N GLN A 225 -13.96 5.94 3.58
CA GLN A 225 -14.30 6.30 4.98
C GLN A 225 -13.42 7.46 5.49
N VAL A 226 -12.11 7.39 5.25
CA VAL A 226 -11.15 8.46 5.58
C VAL A 226 -11.46 9.76 4.82
N ALA A 227 -11.86 9.66 3.54
CA ALA A 227 -12.29 10.82 2.74
C ALA A 227 -13.44 11.58 3.40
N GLY A 228 -14.46 10.88 3.90
CA GLY A 228 -15.63 11.51 4.54
C GLY A 228 -15.23 12.40 5.73
N ALA A 229 -14.41 11.87 6.65
CA ALA A 229 -13.96 12.61 7.81
C ALA A 229 -12.99 13.76 7.45
N LEU A 230 -12.00 13.49 6.58
CA LEU A 230 -11.03 14.51 6.15
C LEU A 230 -11.70 15.68 5.42
N LEU A 231 -12.64 15.40 4.52
CA LEU A 231 -13.37 16.43 3.78
C LEU A 231 -14.29 17.26 4.68
N HIS A 232 -14.80 16.69 5.79
CA HIS A 232 -15.54 17.46 6.79
C HIS A 232 -14.64 18.46 7.52
N GLY A 233 -13.41 18.07 7.88
CA GLY A 233 -12.41 19.00 8.45
C GLY A 233 -11.91 20.03 7.44
N LEU A 234 -11.74 19.63 6.17
CA LEU A 234 -11.21 20.47 5.11
C LEU A 234 -12.24 21.46 4.54
N PHE A 235 -13.53 21.10 4.48
CA PHE A 235 -14.62 21.91 3.93
C PHE A 235 -15.88 21.84 4.83
N PRO A 236 -15.88 22.48 6.01
CA PRO A 236 -16.90 22.28 7.05
C PRO A 236 -18.34 22.67 6.68
N ASP A 237 -18.55 23.49 5.63
CA ASP A 237 -19.90 23.82 5.14
C ASP A 237 -20.42 22.81 4.10
N SER A 238 -19.72 21.70 3.86
CA SER A 238 -20.07 20.69 2.84
C SER A 238 -20.70 19.46 3.48
N SER A 239 -21.85 19.04 2.95
CA SER A 239 -22.54 17.80 3.35
C SER A 239 -22.46 16.69 2.29
N GLN A 240 -21.84 16.97 1.13
CA GLN A 240 -21.69 16.03 0.02
C GLN A 240 -20.37 16.30 -0.72
N ALA A 241 -19.77 15.23 -1.26
CA ALA A 241 -18.60 15.27 -2.13
C ALA A 241 -18.67 14.10 -3.11
N THR A 242 -18.01 14.23 -4.26
CA THR A 242 -17.79 13.13 -5.20
C THR A 242 -16.30 12.85 -5.27
N ALA A 243 -15.88 11.67 -4.82
CA ALA A 243 -14.53 11.19 -5.04
C ALA A 243 -14.38 10.57 -6.43
N LEU A 244 -13.22 10.77 -7.02
CA LEU A 244 -12.78 10.03 -8.22
C LEU A 244 -12.27 8.65 -7.79
N ILE A 245 -12.48 7.66 -8.65
CA ILE A 245 -12.04 6.27 -8.50
C ILE A 245 -11.69 5.74 -9.89
N GLN A 246 -10.67 4.88 -9.98
CA GLN A 246 -10.43 4.04 -11.15
C GLN A 246 -10.89 2.62 -10.77
N ILE A 247 -12.14 2.27 -11.08
CA ILE A 247 -12.69 0.94 -10.75
C ILE A 247 -12.12 -0.10 -11.72
N ASN A 248 -10.88 -0.54 -11.47
CA ASN A 248 -10.28 -1.64 -12.21
C ASN A 248 -9.04 -2.23 -11.54
N ASP A 249 -9.08 -3.53 -11.32
CA ASP A 249 -7.93 -4.37 -11.01
C ASP A 249 -6.86 -4.35 -12.11
N VAL A 250 -7.22 -4.06 -13.37
CA VAL A 250 -6.24 -4.01 -14.47
C VAL A 250 -5.49 -2.66 -14.56
N PHE A 251 -6.00 -1.56 -13.98
CA PHE A 251 -5.40 -0.23 -14.25
C PHE A 251 -5.43 0.84 -13.14
N ASP A 252 -5.95 0.63 -11.92
CA ASP A 252 -5.79 1.69 -10.90
C ASP A 252 -4.30 2.02 -10.70
N SER A 253 -3.99 3.30 -10.78
CA SER A 253 -2.65 3.83 -10.53
C SER A 253 -2.44 4.25 -9.07
N LEU A 254 -3.52 4.48 -8.30
CA LEU A 254 -3.43 4.97 -6.91
C LEU A 254 -3.25 3.82 -5.91
N GLN A 255 -4.06 2.78 -6.00
CA GLN A 255 -3.67 1.43 -5.58
C GLN A 255 -3.10 0.76 -6.84
N PRO A 256 -1.80 0.46 -6.92
CA PRO A 256 -1.13 0.11 -8.18
C PRO A 256 -1.40 -1.34 -8.61
N THR A 257 -2.65 -1.64 -8.98
CA THR A 257 -3.07 -3.00 -9.37
C THR A 257 -2.62 -3.39 -10.78
N TYR A 258 -2.16 -2.43 -11.59
CA TYR A 258 -1.79 -2.64 -12.98
C TYR A 258 -0.67 -3.69 -13.15
N SER A 259 -0.89 -4.64 -14.06
CA SER A 259 0.02 -5.78 -14.23
C SER A 259 1.40 -5.36 -14.75
N CYS A 260 2.43 -5.51 -13.91
CA CYS A 260 3.82 -5.29 -14.30
C CYS A 260 4.70 -6.52 -13.94
N PRO A 261 4.71 -7.59 -14.75
CA PRO A 261 5.47 -8.82 -14.46
C PRO A 261 6.97 -8.58 -14.21
N SER A 262 7.55 -7.56 -14.83
CA SER A 262 8.94 -7.16 -14.63
C SER A 262 9.17 -6.52 -13.25
N ALA A 263 8.21 -5.78 -12.69
CA ALA A 263 8.30 -5.28 -11.31
C ALA A 263 8.20 -6.44 -10.31
N ASN A 264 7.22 -7.32 -10.50
CA ASN A 264 6.99 -8.45 -9.58
C ASN A 264 8.20 -9.40 -9.56
N SER A 265 8.72 -9.78 -10.74
CA SER A 265 9.93 -10.60 -10.86
C SER A 265 11.17 -9.93 -10.25
N LEU A 266 11.26 -8.60 -10.34
CA LEU A 266 12.35 -7.84 -9.74
C LEU A 266 12.25 -7.80 -8.21
N PHE A 267 11.05 -7.63 -7.65
CA PHE A 267 10.80 -7.67 -6.20
C PHE A 267 11.20 -9.04 -5.63
N SER A 268 10.59 -10.12 -6.14
CA SER A 268 10.88 -11.49 -5.72
C SER A 268 12.36 -11.88 -5.86
N GLN A 269 13.10 -11.32 -6.83
CA GLN A 269 14.54 -11.58 -6.97
C GLN A 269 15.35 -11.15 -5.73
N TYR A 270 14.94 -10.09 -5.02
CA TYR A 270 15.63 -9.66 -3.79
C TYR A 270 14.86 -9.97 -2.50
N THR A 271 13.54 -10.21 -2.54
CA THR A 271 12.70 -10.55 -1.37
C THR A 271 12.35 -12.04 -1.22
N THR A 272 12.76 -12.91 -2.14
CA THR A 272 12.58 -14.37 -2.04
C THR A 272 13.95 -15.06 -2.10
N ASP A 273 14.27 -15.86 -1.08
CA ASP A 273 15.51 -16.67 -0.96
C ASP A 273 16.86 -15.96 -1.17
N SER A 274 16.88 -14.62 -1.28
CA SER A 274 18.12 -13.85 -1.38
C SER A 274 18.90 -13.89 -0.06
N SER A 275 20.24 -13.90 -0.11
CA SER A 275 21.07 -13.92 1.10
C SER A 275 20.86 -12.70 1.99
N ASN A 276 20.55 -11.55 1.39
CA ASN A 276 20.42 -10.29 2.08
C ASN A 276 19.04 -10.15 2.74
N TRP A 277 18.02 -10.83 2.20
CA TRP A 277 16.68 -10.91 2.78
C TRP A 277 16.56 -12.01 3.83
N THR A 278 17.13 -13.19 3.58
CA THR A 278 17.03 -14.32 4.50
C THR A 278 17.88 -14.17 5.77
N GLU A 279 18.78 -13.18 5.84
CA GLU A 279 19.62 -12.90 7.01
C GLU A 279 18.78 -12.51 8.25
N HIS A 280 17.87 -11.53 8.14
CA HIS A 280 17.09 -11.09 9.31
C HIS A 280 16.07 -12.14 9.74
N LEU A 281 15.44 -12.85 8.80
CA LEU A 281 14.56 -13.98 9.10
C LEU A 281 15.30 -15.08 9.87
N THR A 282 16.51 -15.43 9.42
CA THR A 282 17.37 -16.43 10.09
C THR A 282 17.79 -15.97 11.48
N ALA A 283 18.20 -14.71 11.63
CA ALA A 283 18.61 -14.15 12.91
C ALA A 283 17.43 -14.00 13.90
N ALA A 284 16.23 -13.68 13.40
CA ALA A 284 15.00 -13.55 14.17
C ALA A 284 14.29 -14.89 14.45
N LYS A 285 14.88 -16.04 14.12
CA LYS A 285 14.32 -17.38 14.38
C LYS A 285 13.86 -17.60 15.83
N SER A 286 14.59 -17.06 16.80
CA SER A 286 14.22 -17.14 18.23
C SER A 286 13.07 -16.20 18.62
N LEU A 287 12.79 -15.17 17.82
CA LEU A 287 11.59 -14.34 17.96
C LEU A 287 10.37 -15.09 17.42
N TYR A 288 10.42 -15.59 16.18
CA TYR A 288 9.37 -16.43 15.57
C TYR A 288 8.96 -17.59 16.50
N GLN A 289 9.92 -18.38 16.98
CA GLN A 289 9.69 -19.48 17.93
C GLN A 289 9.02 -19.08 19.27
N ASN A 290 8.91 -17.80 19.59
CA ASN A 290 8.16 -17.30 20.74
C ASN A 290 6.85 -16.60 20.36
N LEU A 291 6.74 -16.09 19.14
CA LEU A 291 5.47 -15.61 18.58
C LEU A 291 4.55 -16.80 18.26
N ASP A 292 5.06 -17.85 17.61
CA ASP A 292 4.36 -19.10 17.26
C ASP A 292 3.68 -19.78 18.47
N LYS A 293 4.31 -19.72 19.65
CA LYS A 293 3.75 -20.26 20.91
C LYS A 293 2.51 -19.50 21.38
N VAL A 294 2.40 -18.23 21.02
CA VAL A 294 1.28 -17.35 21.38
C VAL A 294 0.19 -17.43 20.31
N SER A 295 0.57 -17.32 19.03
CA SER A 295 -0.34 -17.32 17.89
C SER A 295 -0.89 -18.69 17.50
N GLY A 296 -0.16 -19.77 17.81
CA GLY A 296 -0.46 -21.12 17.33
C GLY A 296 -0.07 -21.38 15.87
N ILE A 297 0.65 -20.45 15.24
CA ILE A 297 1.09 -20.56 13.84
C ILE A 297 2.18 -21.62 13.71
N VAL A 298 2.14 -22.38 12.61
CA VAL A 298 3.16 -23.39 12.29
C VAL A 298 4.34 -22.77 11.55
N THR A 299 5.57 -23.12 11.93
CA THR A 299 6.83 -22.60 11.34
C THR A 299 7.08 -23.01 9.87
N GLN A 300 6.10 -23.66 9.22
CA GLN A 300 6.07 -24.02 7.80
C GLN A 300 4.66 -23.76 7.26
N ASP A 301 4.17 -22.53 7.44
CA ASP A 301 2.90 -22.07 6.92
C ASP A 301 2.98 -21.75 5.41
N SER A 302 1.82 -21.68 4.76
CA SER A 302 1.65 -21.24 3.37
C SER A 302 0.92 -19.89 3.27
N ALA A 303 0.94 -19.10 4.35
CA ALA A 303 0.20 -17.84 4.48
C ALA A 303 1.12 -16.62 4.62
N GLY A 304 2.45 -16.81 4.64
CA GLY A 304 3.44 -15.72 4.65
C GLY A 304 3.82 -15.23 6.05
N TRP A 305 3.49 -15.97 7.12
CA TRP A 305 3.85 -15.56 8.49
C TRP A 305 5.35 -15.73 8.79
N HIS A 306 6.06 -16.54 7.99
CA HIS A 306 7.51 -16.77 8.09
C HIS A 306 8.33 -16.22 6.92
N THR A 307 7.72 -15.48 5.99
CA THR A 307 8.41 -14.83 4.86
C THR A 307 8.74 -13.36 5.12
N SER A 308 8.04 -12.70 6.03
CA SER A 308 8.29 -11.34 6.53
C SER A 308 7.79 -11.18 7.98
N PHE A 309 7.90 -9.98 8.56
CA PHE A 309 7.24 -9.61 9.81
C PHE A 309 5.89 -8.88 9.62
N ASP A 310 5.40 -8.70 8.39
CA ASP A 310 4.18 -7.93 8.07
C ASP A 310 2.98 -8.34 8.94
N HIS A 311 2.60 -9.61 8.88
CA HIS A 311 1.46 -10.16 9.58
C HIS A 311 1.51 -9.89 11.09
N TYR A 312 2.67 -10.13 11.71
CA TYR A 312 2.91 -9.88 13.13
C TYR A 312 2.95 -8.37 13.46
N TYR A 313 3.45 -7.54 12.54
CA TYR A 313 3.55 -6.09 12.68
C TYR A 313 2.17 -5.41 12.64
N ASP A 314 1.36 -5.69 11.60
CA ASP A 314 0.01 -5.12 11.46
C ASP A 314 -0.88 -5.53 12.63
N ASN A 315 -0.85 -6.82 12.99
CA ASN A 315 -1.60 -7.38 14.13
C ASN A 315 -1.32 -6.62 15.43
N MET A 316 -0.05 -6.54 15.84
CA MET A 316 0.33 -5.96 17.12
C MET A 316 0.23 -4.44 17.10
N SER A 317 0.63 -3.79 16.01
CA SER A 317 0.63 -2.31 15.93
C SER A 317 -0.79 -1.74 15.86
N ALA A 318 -1.71 -2.38 15.14
CA ALA A 318 -3.12 -1.99 15.14
C ALA A 318 -3.74 -2.12 16.54
N LYS A 319 -3.39 -3.17 17.30
CA LYS A 319 -3.82 -3.35 18.70
C LYS A 319 -3.28 -2.23 19.61
N GLN A 320 -1.97 -1.98 19.60
CA GLN A 320 -1.37 -0.96 20.48
C GLN A 320 -1.85 0.46 20.15
N CYS A 321 -2.03 0.81 18.86
CA CYS A 321 -2.56 2.11 18.46
C CYS A 321 -4.03 2.39 18.85
N HIS A 322 -4.74 1.40 19.38
CA HIS A 322 -6.08 1.52 19.98
C HIS A 322 -6.06 1.15 21.48
N SER A 323 -4.88 1.23 22.12
CA SER A 323 -4.64 0.91 23.53
C SER A 323 -5.09 -0.49 23.97
N LYS A 324 -5.15 -1.46 23.04
CA LYS A 324 -5.43 -2.87 23.33
C LYS A 324 -4.16 -3.58 23.79
N SER A 325 -4.33 -4.66 24.55
CA SER A 325 -3.21 -5.50 25.00
C SER A 325 -2.50 -6.19 23.82
N LEU A 326 -1.22 -6.48 24.02
CA LEU A 326 -0.50 -7.45 23.19
C LEU A 326 -1.05 -8.86 23.45
N PRO A 327 -1.06 -9.76 22.46
CA PRO A 327 -1.80 -11.02 22.58
C PRO A 327 -1.20 -12.01 23.58
N CYS A 328 -2.09 -12.78 24.21
CA CYS A 328 -1.80 -13.99 24.98
C CYS A 328 -2.29 -15.25 24.25
N SER A 329 -1.68 -16.41 24.54
CA SER A 329 -2.09 -17.67 23.90
C SER A 329 -3.46 -18.09 24.40
N VAL A 330 -4.36 -18.40 23.46
CA VAL A 330 -5.69 -18.94 23.76
C VAL A 330 -5.66 -20.36 24.37
N ASN A 331 -4.49 -21.02 24.32
CA ASN A 331 -4.25 -22.35 24.89
C ASN A 331 -3.52 -22.29 26.24
N ASP A 332 -2.65 -21.30 26.44
CA ASP A 332 -1.96 -21.02 27.71
C ASP A 332 -1.89 -19.51 27.94
N THR A 333 -2.86 -18.98 28.67
CA THR A 333 -3.00 -17.54 28.93
C THR A 333 -1.87 -16.95 29.79
N SER A 334 -0.90 -17.75 30.25
CA SER A 334 0.33 -17.23 30.87
C SER A 334 1.41 -16.85 29.85
N LEU A 335 1.29 -17.32 28.60
CA LEU A 335 2.21 -17.01 27.50
C LEU A 335 1.66 -15.82 26.69
N CYS A 336 2.22 -14.64 26.91
CA CYS A 336 1.88 -13.41 26.19
C CYS A 336 3.08 -12.80 25.48
N ILE A 337 2.82 -12.10 24.37
CA ILE A 337 3.83 -11.30 23.68
C ILE A 337 4.22 -10.11 24.56
N SER A 338 5.49 -10.04 24.96
CA SER A 338 6.02 -8.92 25.74
C SER A 338 6.26 -7.69 24.87
N GLN A 339 6.25 -6.51 25.48
CA GLN A 339 6.59 -5.25 24.80
C GLN A 339 7.99 -5.29 24.14
N ALA A 340 8.94 -6.05 24.70
CA ALA A 340 10.28 -6.20 24.10
C ALA A 340 10.22 -6.98 22.77
N GLN A 341 9.36 -7.99 22.67
CA GLN A 341 9.12 -8.72 21.43
C GLN A 341 8.37 -7.84 20.41
N ALA A 342 7.29 -7.17 20.82
CA ALA A 342 6.55 -6.23 19.96
C ALA A 342 7.45 -5.10 19.43
N ASN A 343 8.26 -4.46 20.28
CA ASN A 343 9.25 -3.46 19.88
C ASN A 343 10.24 -4.01 18.84
N THR A 344 10.60 -5.29 18.92
CA THR A 344 11.52 -5.95 17.98
C THR A 344 10.83 -6.23 16.64
N VAL A 345 9.57 -6.69 16.65
CA VAL A 345 8.72 -6.78 15.44
C VAL A 345 8.59 -5.40 14.78
N TYR A 346 8.37 -4.33 15.54
CA TYR A 346 8.24 -2.97 14.98
C TYR A 346 9.53 -2.44 14.35
N ARG A 347 10.71 -2.79 14.90
CA ARG A 347 12.00 -2.48 14.26
C ARG A 347 12.23 -3.35 13.02
N LEU A 348 11.81 -4.62 13.04
CA LEU A 348 11.94 -5.54 11.90
C LEU A 348 11.06 -5.11 10.72
N GLY A 349 9.76 -4.83 10.90
CA GLY A 349 8.92 -4.35 9.79
C GLY A 349 9.39 -3.01 9.19
N ASN A 350 10.03 -2.14 9.99
CA ASN A 350 10.67 -0.93 9.48
C ASN A 350 11.98 -1.21 8.72
N TYR A 351 12.77 -2.19 9.16
CA TYR A 351 13.95 -2.69 8.44
C TYR A 351 13.54 -3.32 7.08
N GLU A 352 12.46 -4.11 7.08
CA GLU A 352 11.90 -4.73 5.88
C GLU A 352 11.42 -3.68 4.87
N TYR A 353 10.62 -2.70 5.29
CA TYR A 353 10.22 -1.57 4.42
C TYR A 353 11.40 -0.73 3.93
N SER A 354 12.44 -0.54 4.76
CA SER A 354 13.67 0.11 4.31
C SER A 354 14.36 -0.74 3.22
N TYR A 355 14.45 -2.06 3.40
CA TYR A 355 15.04 -2.96 2.42
C TYR A 355 14.27 -3.03 1.10
N TYR A 356 12.95 -3.24 1.17
CA TYR A 356 12.03 -3.30 0.02
C TYR A 356 12.18 -2.09 -0.90
N TYR A 357 12.06 -0.88 -0.33
CA TYR A 357 11.88 0.32 -1.10
C TYR A 357 13.14 1.21 -1.18
N ARG A 358 14.20 0.92 -0.40
CA ARG A 358 15.45 1.73 -0.39
C ARG A 358 16.79 0.99 -0.26
N ASP A 359 16.99 -0.06 0.55
CA ASP A 359 18.34 -0.64 0.72
C ASP A 359 18.72 -1.68 -0.35
N ALA A 360 17.75 -2.37 -0.96
CA ALA A 360 18.02 -3.23 -2.10
C ALA A 360 18.42 -2.38 -3.34
N PRO A 361 19.51 -2.68 -4.07
CA PRO A 361 19.95 -1.86 -5.21
C PRO A 361 18.92 -1.74 -6.34
N GLN A 362 18.04 -2.73 -6.49
CA GLN A 362 16.95 -2.73 -7.47
C GLN A 362 15.67 -2.04 -6.98
N SER A 363 15.59 -1.63 -5.71
CA SER A 363 14.37 -1.06 -5.08
C SER A 363 13.81 0.16 -5.81
N THR A 364 14.65 1.08 -6.28
CA THR A 364 14.22 2.27 -7.04
C THR A 364 13.67 1.89 -8.41
N LEU A 365 14.22 0.87 -9.08
CA LEU A 365 13.71 0.39 -10.37
C LEU A 365 12.36 -0.34 -10.18
N TYR A 366 12.25 -1.19 -9.17
CA TYR A 366 10.97 -1.80 -8.79
C TYR A 366 9.91 -0.73 -8.51
N SER A 367 10.23 0.24 -7.66
CA SER A 367 9.33 1.35 -7.31
C SER A 367 8.91 2.16 -8.55
N ALA A 368 9.84 2.45 -9.46
CA ALA A 368 9.58 3.18 -10.69
C ALA A 368 8.67 2.43 -11.69
N LEU A 369 8.78 1.10 -11.76
CA LEU A 369 7.88 0.26 -12.58
C LEU A 369 6.50 0.11 -11.92
N HIS A 370 6.48 -0.18 -10.62
CA HIS A 370 5.27 -0.48 -9.84
C HIS A 370 4.41 0.75 -9.51
N TYR A 371 5.00 1.95 -9.39
CA TYR A 371 4.26 3.18 -9.08
C TYR A 371 4.50 4.34 -10.06
N GLY A 372 5.17 4.08 -11.18
CA GLY A 372 5.47 5.07 -12.21
C GLY A 372 4.23 5.69 -12.86
N ALA A 373 3.14 4.93 -13.01
CA ALA A 373 1.92 5.41 -13.67
C ALA A 373 1.31 6.63 -12.93
N TRP A 374 1.20 6.56 -11.61
CA TRP A 374 0.69 7.68 -10.79
C TRP A 374 1.62 8.90 -10.83
N VAL A 375 2.94 8.68 -10.84
CA VAL A 375 3.92 9.77 -10.94
C VAL A 375 3.87 10.45 -12.32
N LEU A 376 3.50 9.73 -13.38
CA LEU A 376 3.20 10.33 -14.68
C LEU A 376 1.89 11.15 -14.69
N GLU A 377 0.85 10.71 -13.98
CA GLU A 377 -0.39 11.49 -13.78
C GLU A 377 -0.10 12.82 -13.05
N LEU A 378 0.61 12.75 -11.91
CA LEU A 378 1.12 13.92 -11.17
C LEU A 378 1.94 14.86 -12.05
N ALA A 379 2.88 14.33 -12.83
CA ALA A 379 3.67 15.13 -13.77
C ALA A 379 2.82 15.70 -14.93
N GLY A 380 1.68 15.09 -15.24
CA GLY A 380 0.65 15.63 -16.14
C GLY A 380 -0.10 16.81 -15.50
N HIS A 381 -0.58 16.65 -14.25
CA HIS A 381 -1.26 17.70 -13.51
C HIS A 381 -0.38 18.94 -13.34
N LEU A 382 0.87 18.78 -12.90
CA LEU A 382 1.83 19.88 -12.71
C LEU A 382 2.03 20.69 -14.02
N ARG A 383 2.14 20.03 -15.17
CA ARG A 383 2.24 20.72 -16.47
C ARG A 383 0.96 21.49 -16.82
N GLN A 384 -0.22 20.91 -16.60
CA GLN A 384 -1.50 21.61 -16.84
C GLN A 384 -1.63 22.89 -15.99
N GLN A 385 -1.07 22.93 -14.78
CA GLN A 385 -1.02 24.13 -13.92
C GLN A 385 -0.11 25.22 -14.51
N MET A 386 1.07 24.83 -15.00
CA MET A 386 2.05 25.74 -15.59
C MET A 386 1.53 26.36 -16.90
N GLU A 387 0.84 25.54 -17.70
CA GLU A 387 0.19 25.95 -18.95
C GLU A 387 -1.15 26.68 -18.75
N GLY A 388 -1.68 26.75 -17.52
CA GLY A 388 -2.96 27.38 -17.21
C GLY A 388 -4.20 26.66 -17.78
N LYS A 389 -4.08 25.37 -18.10
CA LYS A 389 -5.16 24.55 -18.73
C LYS A 389 -6.24 24.07 -17.75
N THR A 390 -6.04 24.26 -16.44
CA THR A 390 -6.95 23.78 -15.39
C THR A 390 -7.17 24.86 -14.32
N GLN A 391 -8.28 24.76 -13.59
CA GLN A 391 -8.63 25.62 -12.45
C GLN A 391 -8.51 24.89 -11.10
N VAL A 392 -8.20 23.59 -11.10
CA VAL A 392 -7.96 22.82 -9.87
C VAL A 392 -6.77 23.42 -9.13
N ARG A 393 -6.93 23.79 -7.87
CA ARG A 393 -5.87 24.34 -7.00
C ARG A 393 -5.40 23.35 -5.94
N TYR A 394 -6.21 22.32 -5.66
CA TYR A 394 -5.87 21.25 -4.74
C TYR A 394 -6.47 19.93 -5.27
N PHE A 395 -5.60 18.95 -5.52
CA PHE A 395 -5.96 17.55 -5.70
C PHE A 395 -5.53 16.77 -4.45
N HIS A 396 -6.45 16.03 -3.82
CA HIS A 396 -6.16 15.12 -2.70
C HIS A 396 -6.36 13.67 -3.11
N ASN A 397 -5.40 12.79 -2.87
CA ASN A 397 -5.45 11.36 -3.16
C ASN A 397 -5.36 10.57 -1.84
N ILE A 398 -6.21 9.55 -1.64
CA ILE A 398 -6.22 8.71 -0.42
C ILE A 398 -6.02 7.26 -0.80
N ALA A 399 -4.98 6.66 -0.23
CA ALA A 399 -4.37 5.40 -0.69
C ALA A 399 -3.82 4.57 0.48
N HIS A 400 -2.86 3.69 0.19
CA HIS A 400 -2.30 2.72 1.15
C HIS A 400 -0.80 2.95 1.40
N ASP A 401 -0.23 2.25 2.37
CA ASP A 401 1.22 2.11 2.56
C ASP A 401 1.90 1.54 1.31
N GLY A 402 1.31 0.54 0.64
CA GLY A 402 1.74 0.04 -0.67
C GLY A 402 1.73 1.10 -1.79
N SER A 403 1.05 2.23 -1.62
CA SER A 403 1.14 3.40 -2.52
C SER A 403 2.21 4.40 -2.06
N MET A 404 2.27 4.67 -0.74
CA MET A 404 3.20 5.65 -0.15
C MET A 404 4.65 5.19 -0.20
N ALA A 405 4.92 3.90 0.04
CA ALA A 405 6.26 3.35 0.13
C ALA A 405 7.02 3.33 -1.22
N PRO A 406 6.46 2.85 -2.35
CA PRO A 406 7.14 2.97 -3.64
C PRO A 406 7.19 4.42 -4.14
N LEU A 407 6.26 5.31 -3.76
CA LEU A 407 6.42 6.74 -4.03
C LEU A 407 7.64 7.32 -3.32
N LEU A 408 7.87 6.98 -2.04
CA LEU A 408 9.08 7.34 -1.30
C LEU A 408 10.34 6.63 -1.83
N GLY A 409 10.18 5.45 -2.45
CA GLY A 409 11.20 4.72 -3.22
C GLY A 409 11.61 5.44 -4.50
N ILE A 410 10.64 5.96 -5.27
CA ILE A 410 10.87 6.81 -6.47
C ILE A 410 11.50 8.14 -6.05
N LEU A 411 10.98 8.80 -5.01
CA LEU A 411 11.59 10.03 -4.47
C LEU A 411 12.94 9.79 -3.78
N GLN A 412 13.34 8.52 -3.62
CA GLN A 412 14.57 8.07 -2.97
C GLN A 412 14.80 8.74 -1.62
N VAL A 413 13.80 8.66 -0.73
CA VAL A 413 13.84 9.20 0.64
C VAL A 413 15.13 8.75 1.36
N ALA A 414 15.74 9.65 2.15
CA ALA A 414 17.04 9.37 2.75
C ALA A 414 16.97 8.37 3.92
N GLU A 415 15.81 8.27 4.56
CA GLU A 415 15.52 7.39 5.69
C GLU A 415 14.10 6.85 5.47
N MET A 416 13.96 5.53 5.31
CA MET A 416 12.68 4.87 5.08
C MET A 416 12.16 4.26 6.38
N VAL A 417 10.86 4.43 6.59
CA VAL A 417 10.05 3.82 7.64
C VAL A 417 8.83 3.20 6.95
N TRP A 418 8.17 2.23 7.57
CA TRP A 418 6.85 1.82 7.11
C TRP A 418 5.91 3.04 7.22
N PRO A 419 5.28 3.52 6.12
CA PRO A 419 4.45 4.71 6.15
C PRO A 419 3.29 4.58 7.15
N GLY A 420 3.36 5.32 8.26
CA GLY A 420 2.36 5.23 9.33
C GLY A 420 0.96 5.71 8.92
N MET A 421 -0.01 5.44 9.78
CA MET A 421 -1.41 5.79 9.57
C MET A 421 -1.53 7.30 9.35
N GLY A 422 -2.25 7.71 8.30
CA GLY A 422 -2.42 9.11 7.92
C GLY A 422 -1.16 9.80 7.39
N SER A 423 -0.09 9.07 7.04
CA SER A 423 1.12 9.65 6.42
C SER A 423 0.80 10.34 5.10
N GLU A 424 1.43 11.48 4.84
CA GLU A 424 1.21 12.29 3.64
C GLU A 424 2.51 12.68 2.90
N VAL A 425 2.43 12.73 1.57
CA VAL A 425 3.37 13.44 0.70
C VAL A 425 2.61 14.57 0.01
N ILE A 426 3.14 15.80 0.08
CA ILE A 426 2.55 16.97 -0.59
C ILE A 426 3.50 17.51 -1.66
N PHE A 427 3.01 17.63 -2.89
CA PHE A 427 3.67 18.33 -3.99
C PHE A 427 3.14 19.76 -4.09
N GLU A 428 3.84 20.73 -3.50
CA GLU A 428 3.50 22.15 -3.60
C GLU A 428 4.15 22.77 -4.85
N LEU A 429 3.32 23.26 -5.80
CA LEU A 429 3.79 23.99 -6.97
C LEU A 429 3.67 25.50 -6.75
N TYR A 430 4.80 26.18 -6.85
CA TYR A 430 4.94 27.64 -6.74
C TYR A 430 5.28 28.28 -8.09
N GLU A 431 4.88 29.54 -8.23
CA GLU A 431 5.21 30.42 -9.35
C GLU A 431 5.90 31.68 -8.80
N LYS A 432 6.96 32.14 -9.46
CA LYS A 432 7.69 33.34 -9.05
C LYS A 432 6.91 34.61 -9.39
N ASN A 433 6.70 35.46 -8.39
CA ASN A 433 5.98 36.73 -8.54
C ASN A 433 6.75 37.71 -9.43
N GLY A 434 6.01 38.51 -10.21
CA GLY A 434 6.56 39.60 -11.02
C GLY A 434 7.16 39.21 -12.37
N VAL A 435 7.16 37.93 -12.75
CA VAL A 435 7.54 37.50 -14.11
C VAL A 435 6.28 37.27 -14.95
N ALA A 436 6.24 37.82 -16.16
CA ALA A 436 5.01 37.93 -16.97
C ALA A 436 4.76 36.75 -17.94
N ASN A 437 5.64 35.74 -17.95
CA ASN A 437 5.62 34.64 -18.93
C ASN A 437 5.34 33.30 -18.23
N SER A 438 4.52 32.45 -18.84
CA SER A 438 4.32 31.04 -18.46
C SER A 438 5.51 30.14 -18.86
N ASP A 439 6.73 30.66 -18.73
CA ASP A 439 7.98 29.93 -18.88
C ASP A 439 8.19 29.06 -17.64
N SER A 440 8.56 27.78 -17.84
CA SER A 440 8.78 26.83 -16.75
C SER A 440 9.92 27.22 -15.83
N SER A 441 10.85 28.08 -16.29
CA SER A 441 11.89 28.70 -15.45
C SER A 441 11.34 29.52 -14.26
N ASN A 442 10.05 29.88 -14.27
CA ASN A 442 9.37 30.59 -13.19
C ASN A 442 8.69 29.67 -12.17
N PHE A 443 8.68 28.36 -12.39
CA PHE A 443 7.94 27.40 -11.57
C PHE A 443 8.87 26.54 -10.70
N PHE A 444 8.47 26.38 -9.44
CA PHE A 444 9.27 25.75 -8.40
C PHE A 444 8.44 24.72 -7.65
N LEU A 445 9.00 23.52 -7.47
CA LEU A 445 8.37 22.43 -6.72
C LEU A 445 8.93 22.38 -5.29
N ARG A 446 8.07 22.10 -4.33
CA ARG A 446 8.45 21.82 -2.94
C ARG A 446 7.70 20.58 -2.50
N VAL A 447 8.43 19.53 -2.14
CA VAL A 447 7.84 18.24 -1.76
C VAL A 447 7.95 18.08 -0.25
N LEU A 448 6.82 17.85 0.43
CA LEU A 448 6.77 17.62 1.87
C LEU A 448 6.58 16.13 2.18
N TRP A 449 7.20 15.67 3.25
CA TRP A 449 6.95 14.40 3.93
C TRP A 449 6.92 14.69 5.44
N GLY A 450 5.90 14.22 6.15
CA GLY A 450 5.73 14.55 7.56
C GLY A 450 5.47 16.04 7.82
N GLY A 451 4.81 16.75 6.89
CA GLY A 451 4.61 18.20 6.94
C GLY A 451 5.88 19.06 6.81
N GLN A 452 7.06 18.48 6.54
CA GLN A 452 8.33 19.19 6.35
C GLN A 452 8.96 18.85 4.98
N PRO A 453 9.83 19.71 4.39
CA PRO A 453 10.43 19.40 3.09
C PRO A 453 11.24 18.09 3.13
N ILE A 454 10.92 17.17 2.22
CA ILE A 454 11.47 15.81 2.23
C ILE A 454 12.98 15.81 2.02
N GLN A 455 13.69 15.04 2.85
CA GLN A 455 15.10 14.73 2.70
C GLN A 455 15.24 13.42 1.90
N THR A 456 15.91 13.51 0.76
CA THR A 456 16.18 12.39 -0.16
C THR A 456 17.69 12.13 -0.26
N SER A 457 18.07 11.05 -0.93
CA SER A 457 19.44 10.78 -1.39
C SER A 457 19.70 11.34 -2.80
N LEU A 458 18.73 12.00 -3.44
CA LEU A 458 18.86 12.51 -4.80
C LEU A 458 19.87 13.68 -4.88
N PRO A 459 20.58 13.85 -6.00
CA PRO A 459 21.39 15.04 -6.26
C PRO A 459 20.55 16.30 -6.59
N LEU A 460 19.22 16.20 -6.49
CA LEU A 460 18.28 17.31 -6.63
C LEU A 460 18.20 18.12 -5.31
N GLY A 461 17.72 19.35 -5.37
CA GLY A 461 17.60 20.21 -4.19
C GLY A 461 18.46 21.47 -4.25
N LYS A 462 18.23 22.37 -3.30
CA LYS A 462 18.81 23.73 -3.21
C LYS A 462 20.35 23.87 -3.22
N ASN A 463 21.10 22.77 -3.24
CA ASN A 463 22.51 22.66 -3.65
C ASN A 463 22.98 21.20 -3.47
N LYS A 464 22.43 20.23 -4.20
CA LYS A 464 22.76 18.78 -4.11
C LYS A 464 22.55 18.09 -2.75
N ASN A 465 22.06 18.80 -1.73
CA ASN A 465 21.85 18.27 -0.36
C ASN A 465 20.62 17.35 -0.23
N GLY A 466 19.95 16.94 -1.31
CA GLY A 466 18.80 16.02 -1.30
C GLY A 466 17.48 16.59 -0.74
N VAL A 467 17.43 17.84 -0.29
CA VAL A 467 16.20 18.45 0.24
C VAL A 467 15.39 19.07 -0.92
N LEU A 468 14.17 18.56 -1.14
CA LEU A 468 13.28 19.02 -2.23
C LEU A 468 12.47 20.27 -1.83
N ASP A 469 13.15 21.33 -1.40
CA ASP A 469 12.55 22.60 -0.96
C ASP A 469 12.73 23.72 -2.00
N MET A 470 11.68 24.06 -2.75
CA MET A 470 11.68 25.09 -3.81
C MET A 470 12.75 24.84 -4.89
N ILE A 471 12.77 23.63 -5.45
CA ILE A 471 13.60 23.25 -6.61
C ILE A 471 12.95 23.78 -7.91
N PRO A 472 13.69 24.04 -8.99
CA PRO A 472 13.10 24.20 -10.32
C PRO A 472 12.22 23.00 -10.67
N VAL A 473 11.01 23.22 -11.19
CA VAL A 473 10.09 22.10 -11.50
C VAL A 473 10.61 21.20 -12.62
N GLU A 474 11.42 21.75 -13.54
CA GLU A 474 12.08 20.99 -14.61
C GLU A 474 13.10 19.97 -14.10
N ASP A 475 13.73 20.21 -12.93
CA ASP A 475 14.64 19.24 -12.31
C ASP A 475 13.87 17.96 -11.91
N PHE A 476 12.62 18.12 -11.46
CA PHE A 476 11.73 17.00 -11.15
C PHE A 476 11.22 16.32 -12.42
N PHE A 477 10.84 17.07 -13.47
CA PHE A 477 10.40 16.46 -14.74
C PHE A 477 11.54 15.69 -15.44
N GLY A 478 12.77 16.22 -15.40
CA GLY A 478 13.97 15.53 -15.88
C GLY A 478 14.24 14.26 -15.08
N TYR A 479 14.05 14.29 -13.75
CA TYR A 479 14.19 13.11 -12.89
C TYR A 479 13.13 12.04 -13.17
N VAL A 480 11.86 12.42 -13.31
CA VAL A 480 10.77 11.50 -13.71
C VAL A 480 11.07 10.87 -15.06
N ASN A 481 11.45 11.66 -16.07
CA ASN A 481 11.78 11.15 -17.39
C ASN A 481 13.00 10.19 -17.38
N ALA A 482 13.99 10.42 -16.53
CA ALA A 482 15.16 9.56 -16.40
C ALA A 482 14.92 8.27 -15.58
N THR A 483 13.88 8.27 -14.73
CA THR A 483 13.59 7.17 -13.78
C THR A 483 12.44 6.27 -14.25
N ILE A 484 11.43 6.85 -14.88
CA ILE A 484 10.17 6.19 -15.26
C ILE A 484 9.99 6.19 -16.80
N GLY A 485 10.58 7.14 -17.51
CA GLY A 485 10.39 7.31 -18.95
C GLY A 485 9.01 7.87 -19.28
N THR A 486 8.38 7.32 -20.32
CA THR A 486 7.03 7.66 -20.78
C THR A 486 6.02 6.56 -20.46
N GLY A 487 4.72 6.86 -20.58
CA GLY A 487 3.66 5.83 -20.44
C GLY A 487 3.79 4.71 -21.48
N SER A 488 4.35 5.01 -22.66
CA SER A 488 4.71 4.00 -23.67
C SER A 488 5.85 3.09 -23.19
N ASP A 489 6.85 3.59 -22.46
CA ASP A 489 7.97 2.77 -21.98
C ASP A 489 7.50 1.82 -20.85
N LEU A 490 6.71 2.33 -19.91
CA LEU A 490 6.07 1.51 -18.87
C LEU A 490 5.20 0.40 -19.48
N SER A 491 4.30 0.74 -20.40
CA SER A 491 3.36 -0.22 -21.00
C SER A 491 3.96 -1.15 -22.06
N SER A 492 5.15 -0.86 -22.60
CA SER A 492 5.81 -1.69 -23.62
C SER A 492 6.91 -2.60 -23.07
N THR A 493 7.23 -2.53 -21.78
CA THR A 493 8.29 -3.35 -21.13
C THR A 493 8.01 -4.85 -21.32
N PRO A 494 8.75 -5.57 -22.19
CA PRO A 494 8.51 -7.00 -22.42
C PRO A 494 9.09 -7.83 -21.27
N GLY A 495 8.52 -9.00 -21.05
CA GLY A 495 8.99 -9.90 -19.98
C GLY A 495 10.40 -10.46 -20.24
N THR A 496 11.08 -10.81 -19.14
CA THR A 496 12.40 -11.46 -19.03
C THR A 496 13.62 -10.68 -19.57
N PRO A 497 14.64 -10.41 -18.73
CA PRO A 497 15.97 -10.06 -19.20
C PRO A 497 16.62 -11.27 -19.89
N ASP A 498 17.16 -11.09 -21.10
CA ASP A 498 18.00 -12.10 -21.73
C ASP A 498 19.37 -12.15 -21.02
N MET A 499 19.59 -13.19 -20.23
CA MET A 499 20.88 -13.52 -19.61
C MET A 499 21.84 -14.13 -20.66
N GLY A 500 22.03 -13.42 -21.77
CA GLY A 500 22.57 -13.92 -23.03
C GLY A 500 23.91 -13.31 -23.44
N SER A 501 25.01 -13.95 -23.04
CA SER A 501 26.40 -13.71 -23.49
C SER A 501 27.01 -12.32 -23.21
N GLY A 502 28.04 -12.30 -22.35
CA GLY A 502 28.82 -11.09 -22.08
C GLY A 502 29.77 -10.73 -23.23
N ASN A 503 29.97 -9.43 -23.46
CA ASN A 503 30.95 -8.93 -24.42
C ASN A 503 31.80 -7.83 -23.75
N THR A 504 33.10 -8.09 -23.57
CA THR A 504 33.99 -7.20 -22.79
C THR A 504 34.32 -5.93 -23.56
N VAL A 505 33.66 -4.82 -23.24
CA VAL A 505 33.98 -3.51 -23.80
C VAL A 505 35.22 -2.94 -23.12
N THR A 506 36.38 -3.15 -23.75
CA THR A 506 37.66 -2.57 -23.32
C THR A 506 37.64 -1.05 -23.48
N VAL A 507 37.54 -0.31 -22.38
CA VAL A 507 37.60 1.16 -22.40
C VAL A 507 39.03 1.62 -22.67
N THR A 508 39.32 1.97 -23.93
CA THR A 508 40.54 2.67 -24.31
C THR A 508 40.43 4.14 -23.93
N THR A 509 41.20 4.58 -22.94
CA THR A 509 41.37 6.01 -22.63
C THR A 509 42.14 6.72 -23.74
N PRO A 510 41.59 7.79 -24.36
CA PRO A 510 42.42 8.71 -25.11
C PRO A 510 43.16 9.64 -24.14
N ASP A 511 44.49 9.66 -24.20
CA ASP A 511 45.24 10.92 -24.30
C ASP A 511 46.74 10.67 -24.49
N GLY A 512 47.39 11.57 -25.23
CA GLY A 512 48.85 11.58 -25.36
C GLY A 512 49.37 12.24 -26.63
N MET A 513 49.82 13.50 -26.50
CA MET A 513 51.23 13.88 -26.79
C MET A 513 51.50 15.36 -26.45
N ASP A 514 52.49 15.56 -25.56
CA ASP A 514 53.57 16.57 -25.58
C ASP A 514 53.32 18.02 -26.05
N SER A 515 53.81 19.08 -25.38
CA SER A 515 55.22 19.18 -24.95
C SER A 515 55.57 20.39 -24.04
N ASN A 516 56.38 20.10 -23.01
CA ASN A 516 57.64 20.78 -22.62
C ASN A 516 57.71 22.22 -21.99
N SER A 517 58.61 22.32 -20.99
CA SER A 517 59.40 23.48 -20.51
C SER A 517 58.81 24.49 -19.50
N GLY A 518 59.62 24.88 -18.48
CA GLY A 518 59.33 26.00 -17.55
C GLY A 518 59.88 25.85 -16.12
N SER A 519 61.16 26.16 -15.88
CA SER A 519 61.80 26.09 -14.54
C SER A 519 61.61 27.38 -13.71
N THR A 520 61.28 27.27 -12.41
CA THR A 520 62.05 27.90 -11.29
C THR A 520 61.52 27.58 -9.87
N THR A 521 62.44 27.52 -8.90
CA THR A 521 62.29 27.43 -7.42
C THR A 521 62.87 28.73 -6.77
N PRO A 522 62.89 29.01 -5.42
CA PRO A 522 62.81 28.09 -4.25
C PRO A 522 62.01 28.58 -3.00
N GLY A 523 61.98 27.76 -1.92
CA GLY A 523 61.41 28.17 -0.61
C GLY A 523 61.19 27.11 0.50
N THR A 524 62.18 26.26 0.83
CA THR A 524 62.21 25.37 2.03
C THR A 524 62.70 26.12 3.30
N PRO A 525 62.46 25.69 4.57
CA PRO A 525 62.73 24.34 5.18
C PRO A 525 61.66 23.83 6.22
N GLU A 526 61.75 22.70 6.94
CA GLU A 526 62.33 21.33 6.77
C GLU A 526 61.80 20.38 7.89
N MET A 527 62.20 19.09 7.83
CA MET A 527 62.13 18.02 8.87
C MET A 527 60.79 17.29 9.09
N GLY A 528 60.73 15.94 9.09
CA GLY A 528 61.74 14.95 8.70
C GLY A 528 61.45 13.49 9.13
N SER A 529 61.84 12.50 8.31
CA SER A 529 61.74 11.01 8.49
C SER A 529 60.33 10.40 8.69
N GLY A 530 59.96 9.18 8.25
CA GLY A 530 60.67 8.04 7.62
C GLY A 530 60.36 6.74 8.40
N SER A 531 60.12 5.53 7.85
CA SER A 531 60.13 4.93 6.49
C SER A 531 58.92 3.95 6.33
N SER A 532 58.46 3.56 5.13
CA SER A 532 58.81 2.33 4.35
C SER A 532 58.87 1.01 5.17
N THR A 533 58.35 -0.16 4.73
CA THR A 533 57.83 -0.59 3.39
C THR A 533 56.97 -1.88 3.46
N ASP A 534 56.19 -2.11 2.39
CA ASP A 534 55.46 -3.30 1.89
C ASP A 534 55.86 -4.73 2.33
N GLY A 535 54.94 -5.72 2.21
CA GLY A 535 55.34 -7.14 2.08
C GLY A 535 54.31 -8.27 2.31
N ILE A 536 53.46 -8.53 1.31
CA ILE A 536 52.83 -9.83 0.87
C ILE A 536 53.21 -11.12 1.66
N GLY A 537 52.22 -11.97 2.01
CA GLY A 537 52.46 -13.41 2.28
C GLY A 537 51.24 -14.23 2.80
N CYS A 538 50.91 -15.34 2.13
CA CYS A 538 49.83 -16.27 2.53
C CYS A 538 50.38 -17.56 3.19
N GLY A 539 49.59 -18.28 4.01
CA GLY A 539 49.82 -19.73 4.20
C GLY A 539 49.40 -20.40 5.53
N ASN A 540 48.27 -21.13 5.46
CA ASN A 540 47.98 -22.44 6.09
C ASN A 540 48.26 -22.76 7.59
N THR A 541 47.16 -23.02 8.31
CA THR A 541 46.78 -24.35 8.87
C THR A 541 47.73 -25.10 9.83
N VAL A 542 47.25 -25.39 11.06
CA VAL A 542 46.99 -26.75 11.61
C VAL A 542 46.36 -26.63 13.02
N ALA A 543 45.46 -27.55 13.37
CA ALA A 543 44.80 -27.62 14.69
C ALA A 543 45.34 -28.79 15.55
N VAL A 544 45.30 -28.64 16.88
CA VAL A 544 45.50 -29.71 17.88
C VAL A 544 44.47 -29.55 19.01
N THR A 545 44.13 -30.65 19.67
CA THR A 545 42.93 -30.91 20.48
C THR A 545 42.92 -30.40 21.93
N THR A 546 41.71 -30.44 22.50
CA THR A 546 41.30 -30.51 23.93
C THR A 546 41.81 -31.83 24.62
N PRO A 547 41.45 -32.23 25.87
CA PRO A 547 40.38 -31.76 26.78
C PRO A 547 40.64 -31.77 28.33
N ASP A 548 39.59 -31.43 29.12
CA ASP A 548 39.15 -31.84 30.50
C ASP A 548 40.15 -32.05 31.67
N GLY A 549 39.80 -31.92 32.97
CA GLY A 549 38.56 -31.54 33.68
C GLY A 549 38.47 -32.13 35.13
N MET A 550 37.85 -31.40 36.08
CA MET A 550 37.46 -31.82 37.47
C MET A 550 38.63 -32.08 38.48
N ASP A 551 38.46 -32.14 39.82
CA ASP A 551 37.28 -32.22 40.72
C ASP A 551 37.52 -31.65 42.16
N SER A 552 36.46 -31.55 43.00
CA SER A 552 36.41 -31.31 44.48
C SER A 552 36.77 -29.90 45.02
N ASP A 553 36.35 -29.42 46.21
CA ASP A 553 35.57 -30.01 47.35
C ASP A 553 34.61 -28.94 48.00
N SER A 554 34.14 -29.16 49.23
CA SER A 554 32.85 -28.73 49.78
C SER A 554 32.89 -27.76 50.99
N GLY A 555 31.73 -27.19 51.38
CA GLY A 555 31.54 -26.44 52.63
C GLY A 555 30.13 -25.82 52.78
N SER A 556 29.55 -25.83 53.98
CA SER A 556 28.19 -25.27 54.24
C SER A 556 28.07 -24.61 55.62
N THR A 557 27.17 -23.63 55.77
CA THR A 557 26.55 -23.22 57.05
C THR A 557 25.37 -22.24 56.83
N THR A 558 24.48 -22.13 57.82
CA THR A 558 23.26 -21.30 57.91
C THR A 558 23.02 -20.92 59.39
N PRO A 559 21.91 -20.26 59.81
CA PRO A 559 21.25 -19.01 59.35
C PRO A 559 21.09 -17.98 60.51
N ASP A 560 20.45 -16.81 60.28
CA ASP A 560 19.73 -16.06 61.35
C ASP A 560 18.59 -15.14 60.82
N MET A 561 17.85 -14.47 61.73
CA MET A 561 16.44 -14.02 61.59
C MET A 561 16.16 -12.52 61.31
N GLY A 562 14.90 -12.22 60.96
CA GLY A 562 14.20 -10.93 61.21
C GLY A 562 13.29 -10.46 60.05
N SER A 563 11.95 -10.62 60.05
CA SER A 563 10.88 -9.96 60.86
C SER A 563 10.66 -8.45 60.56
N GLY A 564 9.49 -7.96 60.13
CA GLY A 564 8.21 -8.61 59.74
C GLY A 564 7.03 -7.60 59.65
N SER A 565 5.83 -8.06 59.21
CA SER A 565 4.43 -7.55 59.49
C SER A 565 4.09 -6.04 59.30
N THR A 566 2.92 -5.58 58.82
CA THR A 566 1.48 -5.82 59.14
C THR A 566 0.57 -5.10 58.10
N THR A 567 -0.76 -5.29 57.91
CA THR A 567 -1.79 -6.35 58.08
C THR A 567 -3.12 -5.84 57.45
N ASP A 568 -3.73 -6.61 56.55
CA ASP A 568 -5.14 -7.09 56.49
C ASP A 568 -6.39 -6.17 56.66
N GLY A 569 -7.50 -6.64 56.05
CA GLY A 569 -8.88 -6.11 56.11
C GLY A 569 -9.59 -6.25 54.74
N ASP A 570 -10.24 -7.36 54.34
CA ASP A 570 -11.34 -8.14 54.96
C ASP A 570 -12.67 -7.35 55.01
N GLY A 571 -13.83 -7.82 54.50
CA GLY A 571 -14.17 -9.05 53.76
C GLY A 571 -15.71 -9.21 53.61
N SER A 572 -16.21 -10.14 52.78
CA SER A 572 -17.62 -10.62 52.75
C SER A 572 -17.83 -11.82 51.80
N THR A 573 -18.81 -12.68 52.07
CA THR A 573 -19.00 -14.00 51.42
C THR A 573 -20.46 -14.30 50.98
N ASP A 574 -20.66 -15.54 50.49
CA ASP A 574 -21.92 -16.31 50.36
C ASP A 574 -22.63 -16.30 48.98
N GLY A 575 -22.97 -17.50 48.48
CA GLY A 575 -23.64 -17.71 47.20
C GLY A 575 -23.49 -19.14 46.63
N ASP A 576 -24.10 -20.14 47.26
CA ASP A 576 -24.06 -21.54 46.79
C ASP A 576 -24.79 -21.77 45.46
N GLY A 577 -24.30 -22.73 44.65
CA GLY A 577 -24.89 -23.06 43.34
C GLY A 577 -24.32 -24.35 42.73
N SER A 578 -24.63 -25.51 43.31
CA SER A 578 -24.23 -26.82 42.78
C SER A 578 -25.18 -27.34 41.70
N ASP A 579 -24.65 -27.84 40.58
CA ASP A 579 -25.26 -28.97 39.85
C ASP A 579 -24.15 -29.85 39.24
N SER A 580 -24.47 -31.13 38.99
CA SER A 580 -23.51 -32.20 38.73
C SER A 580 -23.81 -32.96 37.44
N GLY A 581 -22.99 -32.76 36.41
CA GLY A 581 -23.14 -33.37 35.07
C GLY A 581 -21.98 -34.28 34.68
N SER A 582 -21.78 -35.40 35.38
CA SER A 582 -20.79 -36.41 34.99
C SER A 582 -21.26 -37.23 33.79
N ASN A 583 -20.47 -37.28 32.72
CA ASN A 583 -20.51 -38.39 31.77
C ASN A 583 -19.10 -38.80 31.33
N SER A 584 -18.82 -40.10 31.33
CA SER A 584 -17.50 -40.66 31.02
C SER A 584 -17.54 -41.35 29.66
N GLY A 585 -16.87 -40.78 28.66
CA GLY A 585 -16.78 -41.31 27.30
C GLY A 585 -15.35 -41.68 26.93
N SER A 586 -14.83 -42.78 27.47
CA SER A 586 -13.52 -43.32 27.07
C SER A 586 -13.65 -44.07 25.74
N GLY A 587 -13.08 -43.52 24.68
CA GLY A 587 -12.97 -44.16 23.35
C GLY A 587 -11.57 -43.97 22.80
N SER A 588 -10.80 -45.05 22.73
CA SER A 588 -9.49 -45.11 22.09
C SER A 588 -9.60 -46.02 20.89
N ASP A 589 -9.23 -45.53 19.70
CA ASP A 589 -8.87 -46.35 18.55
C ASP A 589 -7.74 -45.64 17.79
N THR A 590 -6.86 -46.44 17.18
CA THR A 590 -5.80 -45.97 16.28
C THR A 590 -5.97 -46.63 14.91
N ASP A 591 -5.13 -46.22 13.96
CA ASP A 591 -5.07 -46.76 12.60
C ASP A 591 -6.27 -46.31 11.73
N GLY A 592 -6.15 -46.15 10.42
CA GLY A 592 -4.98 -46.27 9.55
C GLY A 592 -5.36 -46.03 8.09
N ASP A 593 -4.35 -46.00 7.21
CA ASP A 593 -4.43 -45.95 5.74
C ASP A 593 -5.15 -44.75 5.09
N GLY A 594 -4.41 -44.04 4.21
CA GLY A 594 -4.94 -42.96 3.36
C GLY A 594 -5.24 -43.42 1.93
N SER A 595 -5.57 -42.47 1.05
CA SER A 595 -5.57 -42.67 -0.39
C SER A 595 -5.21 -41.39 -1.13
N ASP A 596 -4.39 -41.53 -2.17
CA ASP A 596 -3.76 -40.46 -2.95
C ASP A 596 -4.69 -39.88 -4.02
N SER A 597 -4.64 -38.57 -4.21
CA SER A 597 -5.15 -37.89 -5.41
C SER A 597 -4.32 -36.64 -5.72
N GLY A 598 -3.00 -36.80 -5.87
CA GLY A 598 -2.08 -35.71 -6.14
C GLY A 598 -2.41 -34.91 -7.40
N TYR A 599 -2.21 -33.59 -7.32
CA TYR A 599 -2.11 -32.71 -8.48
C TYR A 599 -0.69 -32.15 -8.59
N ASN A 600 -0.26 -31.95 -9.84
CA ASN A 600 1.15 -31.71 -10.18
C ASN A 600 1.61 -30.29 -9.83
N SER A 601 2.89 -30.14 -9.47
CA SER A 601 3.47 -28.90 -8.94
C SER A 601 3.39 -27.72 -9.91
N GLY A 602 2.87 -26.60 -9.42
CA GLY A 602 3.06 -25.26 -9.99
C GLY A 602 3.52 -24.31 -8.89
N SER A 603 4.81 -23.99 -8.85
CA SER A 603 5.40 -23.13 -7.80
C SER A 603 5.01 -21.66 -8.01
N GLY A 604 3.86 -21.26 -7.48
CA GLY A 604 3.41 -19.87 -7.44
C GLY A 604 3.86 -19.17 -6.17
N SER A 605 5.11 -18.69 -6.15
CA SER A 605 5.63 -17.84 -5.07
C SER A 605 5.12 -16.39 -5.23
N GLY A 606 3.86 -16.14 -4.88
CA GLY A 606 3.43 -14.80 -4.49
C GLY A 606 3.98 -14.51 -3.10
N THR A 607 4.77 -13.45 -2.96
CA THR A 607 5.24 -12.95 -1.65
C THR A 607 4.66 -11.57 -1.47
N ASP A 608 3.52 -11.49 -0.80
CA ASP A 608 2.77 -10.26 -0.65
C ASP A 608 3.51 -9.30 0.29
N GLY A 609 4.12 -8.26 -0.30
CA GLY A 609 4.47 -7.03 0.43
C GLY A 609 3.27 -6.09 0.59
N ASP A 610 2.14 -6.46 -0.04
CA ASP A 610 0.89 -5.72 -0.07
C ASP A 610 -0.12 -6.37 0.88
N GLY A 611 -0.26 -5.82 2.08
CA GLY A 611 -1.44 -6.07 2.91
C GLY A 611 -2.68 -5.51 2.22
N SER A 612 -3.28 -6.26 1.29
CA SER A 612 -4.50 -5.90 0.56
C SER A 612 -5.16 -7.09 -0.15
N ASP A 613 -5.67 -8.07 0.61
CA ASP A 613 -6.61 -9.04 0.01
C ASP A 613 -7.89 -8.32 -0.44
N SER A 614 -8.37 -8.72 -1.61
CA SER A 614 -9.57 -8.21 -2.25
C SER A 614 -10.84 -8.62 -1.50
N GLY A 615 -11.78 -7.68 -1.33
CA GLY A 615 -13.05 -7.98 -0.68
C GLY A 615 -13.87 -9.01 -1.48
N TYR A 616 -14.15 -10.16 -0.85
CA TYR A 616 -15.02 -11.22 -1.40
C TYR A 616 -16.31 -10.65 -2.02
N ASN A 617 -16.46 -10.77 -3.33
CA ASN A 617 -17.75 -10.64 -4.00
C ASN A 617 -18.12 -11.96 -4.69
N SER A 618 -19.37 -12.39 -4.56
CA SER A 618 -19.79 -13.73 -4.98
C SER A 618 -19.89 -13.84 -6.50
N GLY A 619 -19.25 -14.86 -7.07
CA GLY A 619 -19.09 -14.99 -8.51
C GLY A 619 -20.39 -15.20 -9.29
N SER A 620 -20.49 -14.56 -10.46
CA SER A 620 -21.49 -14.90 -11.48
C SER A 620 -20.90 -15.91 -12.46
N GLY A 621 -21.25 -17.18 -12.30
CA GLY A 621 -20.79 -18.24 -13.19
C GLY A 621 -21.41 -18.12 -14.58
N SER A 622 -20.58 -17.97 -15.62
CA SER A 622 -21.01 -17.92 -17.02
C SER A 622 -21.43 -19.31 -17.52
N GLY A 623 -22.65 -19.72 -17.21
CA GLY A 623 -23.30 -20.87 -17.84
C GLY A 623 -23.47 -20.64 -19.34
N THR A 624 -23.19 -21.66 -20.15
CA THR A 624 -23.36 -21.58 -21.60
C THR A 624 -24.80 -21.91 -21.99
N ASP A 625 -25.59 -20.89 -22.30
CA ASP A 625 -26.90 -21.09 -22.94
C ASP A 625 -26.71 -21.64 -24.36
N GLY A 626 -27.30 -22.81 -24.61
CA GLY A 626 -27.39 -23.41 -25.94
C GLY A 626 -28.85 -23.69 -26.27
N ASP A 627 -29.30 -23.23 -27.43
CA ASP A 627 -30.72 -23.32 -27.84
C ASP A 627 -31.25 -24.76 -27.83
N GLY A 628 -32.35 -24.97 -27.11
CA GLY A 628 -32.98 -26.28 -26.92
C GLY A 628 -34.50 -26.19 -26.85
N SER A 629 -35.16 -26.11 -28.00
CA SER A 629 -36.63 -26.12 -28.09
C SER A 629 -37.24 -27.52 -27.94
N ASP A 630 -38.32 -27.63 -27.15
CA ASP A 630 -39.69 -27.83 -27.65
C ASP A 630 -40.62 -28.55 -26.65
N SER A 631 -41.90 -28.16 -26.65
CA SER A 631 -43.08 -28.89 -26.14
C SER A 631 -43.19 -29.23 -24.63
N GLY A 632 -44.37 -28.95 -24.03
CA GLY A 632 -44.69 -29.36 -22.66
C GLY A 632 -45.96 -28.71 -22.11
N SER A 633 -47.12 -29.36 -22.27
CA SER A 633 -48.43 -28.74 -22.00
C SER A 633 -49.04 -29.07 -20.62
N ASN A 634 -49.78 -28.08 -20.08
CA ASN A 634 -51.15 -28.20 -19.54
C ASN A 634 -51.40 -28.23 -18.00
N SER A 635 -52.34 -27.35 -17.59
CA SER A 635 -53.28 -27.43 -16.45
C SER A 635 -52.77 -27.37 -14.99
N GLY A 636 -53.37 -26.46 -14.21
CA GLY A 636 -53.15 -26.29 -12.76
C GLY A 636 -53.99 -25.14 -12.16
N SER A 637 -55.31 -25.29 -12.15
CA SER A 637 -56.29 -24.24 -11.76
C SER A 637 -56.51 -24.06 -10.25
N GLY A 638 -56.78 -22.81 -9.81
CA GLY A 638 -57.31 -22.46 -8.48
C GLY A 638 -57.07 -20.98 -8.13
N SER A 639 -58.03 -20.06 -8.34
CA SER A 639 -59.04 -19.62 -7.34
C SER A 639 -58.42 -19.03 -6.05
N SER A 640 -58.12 -17.73 -5.98
CA SER A 640 -59.05 -16.60 -5.71
C SER A 640 -59.45 -16.40 -4.24
N THR A 641 -59.20 -15.22 -3.67
CA THR A 641 -60.24 -14.34 -3.05
C THR A 641 -59.64 -13.00 -2.63
N ASP A 642 -60.39 -11.93 -2.84
CA ASP A 642 -60.08 -10.56 -2.40
C ASP A 642 -60.45 -10.33 -0.93
N GLY A 643 -60.00 -9.22 -0.34
CA GLY A 643 -60.24 -8.91 1.08
C GLY A 643 -60.04 -7.43 1.44
N ASP A 644 -60.98 -6.57 1.02
CA ASP A 644 -61.04 -5.17 1.45
C ASP A 644 -61.36 -5.05 2.96
N GLY A 645 -60.72 -4.08 3.65
CA GLY A 645 -60.95 -3.79 5.08
C GLY A 645 -60.61 -2.34 5.43
N SER A 646 -61.59 -1.58 5.93
CA SER A 646 -61.63 -0.12 5.75
C SER A 646 -61.37 0.76 6.99
N ASP A 647 -60.72 1.90 6.73
CA ASP A 647 -61.12 3.28 7.15
C ASP A 647 -60.79 3.85 8.56
N SER A 648 -60.75 5.20 8.60
CA SER A 648 -60.52 6.16 9.70
C SER A 648 -59.09 6.23 10.28
N GLY A 649 -58.51 7.40 10.59
CA GLY A 649 -58.94 8.81 10.46
C GLY A 649 -58.05 9.74 11.33
N SER A 650 -57.98 11.09 11.22
CA SER A 650 -58.53 12.11 10.30
C SER A 650 -57.86 13.48 10.61
N ASN A 651 -58.25 14.58 9.93
CA ASN A 651 -57.96 16.01 10.26
C ASN A 651 -56.55 16.54 9.87
N SER A 652 -56.27 17.84 9.64
CA SER A 652 -56.93 18.96 8.91
C SER A 652 -55.99 20.19 8.94
N GLY A 653 -55.84 20.93 7.85
CA GLY A 653 -55.09 22.21 7.83
C GLY A 653 -55.12 22.89 6.46
N SER A 654 -55.49 24.18 6.39
CA SER A 654 -55.94 24.83 5.15
C SER A 654 -55.37 26.23 4.90
N GLY A 655 -55.03 26.51 3.63
CA GLY A 655 -54.82 27.85 3.04
C GLY A 655 -54.15 27.71 1.66
N SER A 656 -54.69 28.20 0.53
CA SER A 656 -55.04 29.58 0.12
C SER A 656 -53.79 30.45 -0.18
N ASP A 657 -53.60 31.07 -1.36
CA ASP A 657 -54.53 31.23 -2.50
C ASP A 657 -53.83 31.60 -3.84
N THR A 658 -54.56 31.38 -4.95
CA THR A 658 -54.57 32.06 -6.27
C THR A 658 -53.30 32.29 -7.13
N ASP A 659 -53.36 31.72 -8.34
CA ASP A 659 -53.23 32.36 -9.67
C ASP A 659 -52.02 33.22 -10.06
N SER A 660 -51.36 32.82 -11.16
CA SER A 660 -51.41 33.57 -12.43
C SER A 660 -50.92 32.73 -13.62
N SER A 661 -51.59 32.85 -14.77
CA SER A 661 -51.30 32.17 -16.03
C SER A 661 -50.48 33.03 -17.00
N ASP A 662 -49.66 32.41 -17.86
CA ASP A 662 -49.96 32.41 -19.31
C ASP A 662 -49.25 31.22 -20.02
N SER A 663 -49.31 31.18 -21.35
CA SER A 663 -49.26 29.99 -22.19
C SER A 663 -48.18 30.08 -23.28
N GLY A 664 -47.79 28.92 -23.84
CA GLY A 664 -46.69 28.84 -24.82
C GLY A 664 -46.52 27.46 -25.44
N SER A 665 -47.54 26.98 -26.16
CA SER A 665 -47.56 25.63 -26.76
C SER A 665 -46.64 25.48 -27.98
N GLY A 666 -45.78 24.46 -27.97
CA GLY A 666 -45.07 23.89 -29.13
C GLY A 666 -45.22 22.36 -29.13
N HIS A 667 -45.20 21.71 -30.31
CA HIS A 667 -45.82 20.38 -30.47
C HIS A 667 -45.01 19.42 -31.37
N TYR A 668 -45.19 18.12 -31.13
CA TYR A 668 -44.74 16.93 -31.87
C TYR A 668 -43.28 16.40 -31.79
N ASP A 669 -43.22 15.22 -31.16
CA ASP A 669 -42.36 14.03 -31.30
C ASP A 669 -42.67 13.25 -32.62
N PRO A 670 -42.06 12.10 -33.03
CA PRO A 670 -40.75 11.45 -32.76
C PRO A 670 -39.90 11.20 -34.05
N THR A 671 -38.75 10.49 -33.97
CA THR A 671 -38.43 9.18 -34.65
C THR A 671 -36.95 8.90 -35.04
N CYS A 672 -36.63 7.59 -35.05
CA CYS A 672 -35.61 6.85 -35.82
C CYS A 672 -34.10 6.89 -35.50
N ASP A 673 -33.67 5.84 -34.78
CA ASP A 673 -32.83 4.72 -35.27
C ASP A 673 -31.42 4.92 -35.88
N CYS A 674 -30.45 4.26 -35.21
CA CYS A 674 -29.47 3.30 -35.75
C CYS A 674 -28.93 3.42 -37.19
N ILE A 675 -27.59 3.41 -37.34
CA ILE A 675 -26.85 2.24 -37.87
C ILE A 675 -25.31 2.35 -37.66
N ILE A 676 -24.67 1.18 -37.65
CA ILE A 676 -23.21 0.94 -37.48
C ILE A 676 -22.41 1.49 -38.67
N GLY A 677 -21.17 1.95 -38.43
CA GLY A 677 -20.17 2.28 -39.46
C GLY A 677 -18.75 1.95 -39.00
N GLU A 678 -18.25 0.77 -39.39
CA GLU A 678 -16.91 0.28 -39.03
C GLU A 678 -15.86 0.54 -40.13
N LEU A 679 -14.58 0.42 -39.75
CA LEU A 679 -13.41 0.03 -40.57
C LEU A 679 -12.66 1.01 -41.53
N THR A 680 -11.32 0.88 -41.42
CA THR A 680 -10.24 1.06 -42.42
C THR A 680 -9.64 2.45 -42.78
N ARG A 681 -8.49 2.72 -42.12
CA ARG A 681 -7.10 2.92 -42.66
C ARG A 681 -6.79 3.86 -43.86
N MET A 682 -5.60 4.49 -43.74
CA MET A 682 -4.61 4.86 -44.79
C MET A 682 -4.98 5.99 -45.77
N PHE A 683 -4.07 6.85 -46.28
CA PHE A 683 -2.61 7.11 -46.08
C PHE A 683 -2.44 8.64 -45.88
N ASP A 684 -1.41 9.17 -45.20
CA ASP A 684 0.03 9.20 -45.53
C ASP A 684 0.91 9.26 -44.26
#